data_AF-A0A1V9Z223-F1
#
_entry.id   AF-A0A1V9Z223-F1
#
_cell.length_a   1.000
_cell.length_b   1.000
_cell.length_c   1.000
_cell.angle_alpha   90.00
_cell.angle_beta   90.00
_cell.angle_gamma   90.00
#
_symmetry.space_group_name_H-M   'P 1'
#
loop_
_entity.id
_entity.type
_entity.pdbx_description
1 polymer ?
#
loop_
_entity_poly.entity_id
_entity_poly.type
_entity_poly.pdbx_seq_one_letter_code
_entity_poly.pdbx_strand_id
1 'polypeptide(L)'
;MLRTLVITVAVVAASVAATSSPIIGVVAQPYWGRDVDYIAASYVKWLESAGARSVAIPYSASNETLHKTFSSINGLLFPGGSAFVSDQAAYLYSLAIDSNDQGVHFPIWGTCLGFEWLLQLTAGARDILDTTLDAMNLSSPLNFTAAASSSRIVSFAPSVFAALADGERTMNNHKKGMSSPRFAAAPALTSFFDVLATSKDRTGVEYVAMIEAKKYPFYGVQFHPEKHAYELGTYADGLPYEAIDHGYEAIAAGQAFSHFFVGEARKNNHSFPTPVAERAALHYNWQTTTHKAPAFVEIYEFPSVSFNVLESYTSNGHRSPNVPKAGNEPAAALTAYRFVTDFALFSGRSDGKLLKWSNAPKGCLLLHGDLFGDHAGAVVVLEYLSLSETSGILFSGSADRTIKLWDVTSTASLEGGCIQTLNGHGGTITMLCMAGNTLLSGSVDRTIKVWTRDKDRALLRHPWYMCVQTLSTGGSWPTTVSLKLGDVTSMYVGNSTGGLAVYTASGRYLDRQAESTDGQMKLKRLYTHLHTLGITQVLVIPDQNLVVTLGFDDKAQICDAISGVVAVTIDNAARHCRFRACDWDKVHRDLYLVDNGGELIIWSLDAEKCIKRERLPAPATNVSVWAGGSYLMVQSAANAVKYAVVRDATYVECKAHSDAVIAVVAITPCEEEHITSSGATVFSASLDNSLRCWDPYDLKVLYGFEEKTSEISAMAYSALHNRLLTGSEDGCLKQWNVDNGHYFSVPKHANTLSCLAVAFVDEIEYVLTGDYDGVVWIWEMQPAHAPVPHCRIQTKERGSPYELYCIAFNPGEYLLTPHAEYFAVGDSHGDIMLYGFDDQRLYVTLSNHHEAVTCLAFDGSFLFSGSEDCTIKIWNCVDPHHAYEMGYIDAHTAPVRDVLIIPVTGYLVSCAYDGKVRVWNYQVCGAGGEYASLAHEFRKPERLHCLAFWPQRNALVCGTRDTNVLVFDVPKHEITRCLSIPAFAMLSLDELFSALRCLLLFAAIGAGIAIVRLTIDAVRGYCCPVKTAMGLLPGIRADDDPVHCRWCRRHLSRCCCGHGAAEEKLSLVAFA
;
A
#
# COMPACT_ATOMS: atom_id res chain seq x y z
N MET A 1 -40.99 -43.45 57.79
CA MET A 1 -41.63 -44.32 56.76
C MET A 1 -42.36 -43.37 55.82
N LEU A 2 -42.13 -43.22 54.52
CA LEU A 2 -41.48 -44.02 53.47
C LEU A 2 -40.50 -43.11 52.69
N ARG A 3 -39.35 -43.65 52.28
CA ARG A 3 -38.50 -43.11 51.22
C ARG A 3 -38.82 -43.88 49.95
N THR A 4 -39.22 -43.21 48.87
CA THR A 4 -39.20 -43.81 47.52
C THR A 4 -38.74 -42.78 46.48
N LEU A 5 -37.59 -43.13 45.90
CA LEU A 5 -36.94 -42.74 44.66
C LEU A 5 -37.80 -41.98 43.61
N VAL A 6 -37.29 -40.83 43.15
CA VAL A 6 -37.51 -40.34 41.78
C VAL A 6 -36.14 -40.17 41.13
N ILE A 7 -35.95 -40.89 40.03
CA ILE A 7 -34.75 -40.91 39.20
C ILE A 7 -34.76 -39.65 38.34
N THR A 8 -33.82 -38.73 38.55
CA THR A 8 -33.57 -37.61 37.63
C THR A 8 -32.46 -38.04 36.67
N VAL A 9 -32.83 -38.27 35.41
CA VAL A 9 -31.87 -38.46 34.31
C VAL A 9 -31.15 -37.14 34.11
N ALA A 10 -29.85 -37.11 34.44
CA ALA A 10 -28.97 -36.01 34.07
C ALA A 10 -28.70 -36.11 32.57
N VAL A 11 -29.46 -35.35 31.77
CA VAL A 11 -29.02 -35.00 30.41
C VAL A 11 -27.87 -34.01 30.60
N VAL A 12 -26.64 -34.49 30.41
CA VAL A 12 -25.48 -33.62 30.20
C VAL A 12 -25.71 -32.91 28.87
N ALA A 13 -26.43 -31.79 28.90
CA ALA A 13 -26.34 -30.82 27.83
C ALA A 13 -24.93 -30.27 27.92
N ALA A 14 -24.06 -30.70 27.01
CA ALA A 14 -22.77 -30.08 26.81
C ALA A 14 -23.02 -28.59 26.57
N SER A 15 -22.71 -27.75 27.57
CA SER A 15 -22.68 -26.31 27.38
C SER A 15 -21.55 -26.05 26.39
N VAL A 16 -21.90 -25.85 25.12
CA VAL A 16 -20.96 -25.36 24.11
C VAL A 16 -20.43 -24.06 24.69
N ALA A 17 -19.13 -24.02 25.00
CA ALA A 17 -18.49 -22.81 25.50
C ALA A 17 -18.71 -21.71 24.47
N ALA A 18 -19.58 -20.75 24.79
CA ALA A 18 -19.97 -19.69 23.88
C ALA A 18 -18.76 -18.79 23.59
N THR A 19 -18.53 -18.47 22.32
CA THR A 19 -17.42 -17.60 21.90
C THR A 19 -17.59 -16.22 22.54
N SER A 20 -16.65 -15.83 23.39
CA SER A 20 -16.74 -14.58 24.18
C SER A 20 -16.43 -13.33 23.36
N SER A 21 -15.82 -13.45 22.18
CA SER A 21 -15.61 -12.35 21.23
C SER A 21 -15.72 -12.86 19.79
N PRO A 22 -16.95 -13.02 19.25
CA PRO A 22 -17.15 -13.58 17.92
C PRO A 22 -16.62 -12.63 16.86
N ILE A 23 -16.16 -13.20 15.76
CA ILE A 23 -15.62 -12.50 14.60
C ILE A 23 -16.61 -12.61 13.45
N ILE A 24 -17.06 -11.49 12.92
CA ILE A 24 -18.06 -11.45 11.86
C ILE A 24 -17.38 -11.00 10.56
N GLY A 25 -17.54 -11.79 9.51
CA GLY A 25 -17.10 -11.40 8.17
C GLY A 25 -18.08 -10.41 7.57
N VAL A 26 -17.59 -9.25 7.12
CA VAL A 26 -18.41 -8.24 6.43
C VAL A 26 -18.02 -8.20 4.96
N VAL A 27 -18.96 -8.47 4.06
CA VAL A 27 -18.69 -8.49 2.62
C VAL A 27 -18.59 -7.07 2.07
N ALA A 28 -17.40 -6.70 1.62
CA ALA A 28 -17.13 -5.39 1.05
C ALA A 28 -17.90 -5.17 -0.26
N GLN A 29 -18.15 -3.90 -0.58
CA GLN A 29 -18.85 -3.47 -1.79
C GLN A 29 -17.86 -2.78 -2.74
N PRO A 30 -17.95 -2.99 -4.06
CA PRO A 30 -17.10 -2.28 -5.01
C PRO A 30 -17.39 -0.77 -4.97
N TYR A 31 -16.34 0.05 -4.91
CA TYR A 31 -16.47 1.49 -5.11
C TYR A 31 -16.45 1.79 -6.61
N TRP A 32 -17.62 1.88 -7.23
CA TRP A 32 -17.74 2.33 -8.63
C TRP A 32 -17.04 3.68 -8.86
N GLY A 33 -15.96 3.67 -9.64
CA GLY A 33 -15.11 4.83 -9.92
C GLY A 33 -13.76 4.87 -9.20
N ARG A 34 -13.46 3.89 -8.34
CA ARG A 34 -12.14 3.66 -7.74
C ARG A 34 -11.83 2.16 -7.75
N ASP A 35 -10.57 1.76 -7.92
CA ASP A 35 -10.15 0.35 -7.88
C ASP A 35 -10.00 -0.17 -6.42
N VAL A 36 -11.02 0.12 -5.59
CA VAL A 36 -11.09 -0.28 -4.18
C VAL A 36 -12.46 -0.85 -3.86
N ASP A 37 -12.48 -1.81 -2.95
CA ASP A 37 -13.70 -2.25 -2.27
C ASP A 37 -13.86 -1.39 -0.99
N TYR A 38 -15.08 -1.22 -0.50
CA TYR A 38 -15.33 -0.46 0.71
C TYR A 38 -16.33 -1.14 1.64
N ILE A 39 -16.21 -0.83 2.93
CA ILE A 39 -17.20 -1.16 3.96
C ILE A 39 -17.52 0.15 4.70
N ALA A 40 -18.81 0.49 4.83
CA ALA A 40 -19.20 1.64 5.62
C ALA A 40 -18.85 1.41 7.10
N ALA A 41 -18.23 2.39 7.75
CA ALA A 41 -17.76 2.25 9.12
C ALA A 41 -18.93 2.05 10.11
N SER A 42 -20.14 2.49 9.77
CA SER A 42 -21.36 2.23 10.55
C SER A 42 -21.65 0.74 10.73
N TYR A 43 -21.45 -0.12 9.72
CA TYR A 43 -21.62 -1.57 9.89
C TYR A 43 -20.64 -2.15 10.91
N VAL A 44 -19.40 -1.68 10.88
CA VAL A 44 -18.35 -2.12 11.80
C VAL A 44 -18.68 -1.67 13.22
N LYS A 45 -18.91 -0.37 13.42
CA LYS A 45 -19.27 0.20 14.73
C LYS A 45 -20.52 -0.45 15.33
N TRP A 46 -21.50 -0.76 14.47
CA TRP A 46 -22.72 -1.46 14.86
C TRP A 46 -22.45 -2.87 15.39
N LEU A 47 -21.54 -3.64 14.79
CA LEU A 47 -21.17 -4.96 15.31
C LEU A 47 -20.36 -4.86 16.61
N GLU A 48 -19.45 -3.90 16.69
CA GLU A 48 -18.58 -3.69 17.84
C GLU A 48 -19.32 -3.24 19.09
N SER A 49 -20.38 -2.45 18.92
CA SER A 49 -21.22 -2.01 20.04
C SER A 49 -21.89 -3.19 20.79
N ALA A 50 -22.03 -4.36 20.15
CA ALA A 50 -22.51 -5.60 20.77
C ALA A 50 -21.38 -6.57 21.19
N GLY A 51 -20.12 -6.15 21.08
CA GLY A 51 -18.95 -6.91 21.51
C GLY A 51 -18.48 -7.98 20.53
N ALA A 52 -18.75 -7.80 19.23
CA ALA A 52 -18.11 -8.55 18.17
C ALA A 52 -16.86 -7.81 17.65
N ARG A 53 -16.04 -8.53 16.90
CA ARG A 53 -15.01 -7.96 16.02
C ARG A 53 -15.38 -8.30 14.59
N SER A 54 -14.81 -7.59 13.62
CA SER A 54 -15.10 -7.86 12.21
C SER A 54 -13.86 -7.92 11.34
N VAL A 55 -13.97 -8.72 10.29
CA VAL A 55 -12.96 -8.87 9.24
C VAL A 55 -13.60 -8.52 7.90
N ALA A 56 -12.83 -7.87 7.04
CA ALA A 56 -13.30 -7.55 5.69
C ALA A 56 -13.23 -8.81 4.81
N ILE A 57 -14.31 -9.06 4.07
CA ILE A 57 -14.34 -10.04 2.99
C ILE A 57 -14.37 -9.28 1.67
N PRO A 58 -13.27 -9.26 0.90
CA PRO A 58 -13.22 -8.57 -0.38
C PRO A 58 -14.29 -9.06 -1.35
N TYR A 59 -14.82 -8.17 -2.18
CA TYR A 59 -15.93 -8.46 -3.09
C TYR A 59 -15.56 -9.51 -4.15
N SER A 60 -14.28 -9.52 -4.55
CA SER A 60 -13.69 -10.41 -5.55
C SER A 60 -12.80 -11.52 -4.98
N ALA A 61 -12.91 -11.83 -3.68
CA ALA A 61 -12.08 -12.85 -3.04
C ALA A 61 -12.16 -14.22 -3.72
N SER A 62 -11.04 -14.95 -3.75
CA SER A 62 -10.99 -16.30 -4.34
C SER A 62 -11.72 -17.32 -3.45
N ASN A 63 -12.29 -18.37 -4.04
CA ASN A 63 -12.97 -19.41 -3.27
C ASN A 63 -12.07 -20.05 -2.20
N GLU A 64 -10.77 -20.19 -2.46
CA GLU A 64 -9.81 -20.71 -1.46
C GLU A 64 -9.68 -19.75 -0.26
N THR A 65 -9.56 -18.46 -0.53
CA THR A 65 -9.53 -17.42 0.51
C THR A 65 -10.84 -17.41 1.29
N LEU A 66 -11.97 -17.44 0.60
CA LEU A 66 -13.30 -17.48 1.21
C LEU A 66 -13.48 -18.69 2.11
N HIS A 67 -13.05 -19.87 1.66
CA HIS A 67 -13.16 -21.09 2.46
C HIS A 67 -12.29 -21.04 3.73
N LYS A 68 -11.08 -20.46 3.65
CA LYS A 68 -10.23 -20.23 4.83
C LYS A 68 -10.87 -19.23 5.78
N THR A 69 -11.30 -18.07 5.27
CA THR A 69 -11.94 -17.02 6.08
C THR A 69 -13.23 -17.53 6.73
N PHE A 70 -14.05 -18.27 5.99
CA PHE A 70 -15.31 -18.86 6.50
C PHE A 70 -15.08 -19.74 7.72
N SER A 71 -14.01 -20.54 7.72
CA SER A 71 -13.64 -21.39 8.87
C SER A 71 -13.11 -20.62 10.09
N SER A 72 -12.82 -19.33 9.94
CA SER A 72 -12.28 -18.47 10.98
C SER A 72 -13.25 -17.41 11.51
N ILE A 73 -14.41 -17.24 10.85
CA ILE A 73 -15.47 -16.31 11.27
C ILE A 73 -16.65 -17.07 11.85
N ASN A 74 -17.36 -16.42 12.77
CA ASN A 74 -18.50 -16.94 13.51
C ASN A 74 -19.85 -16.57 12.90
N GLY A 75 -19.88 -15.67 11.92
CA GLY A 75 -21.08 -15.22 11.22
C GLY A 75 -20.74 -14.30 10.05
N LEU A 76 -21.73 -14.03 9.20
CA LEU A 76 -21.57 -13.27 7.96
C LEU A 76 -22.57 -12.12 7.87
N LEU A 77 -22.10 -10.94 7.48
CA LEU A 77 -22.92 -9.76 7.22
C LEU A 77 -22.83 -9.37 5.75
N PHE A 78 -23.99 -9.34 5.07
CA PHE A 78 -24.16 -8.72 3.77
C PHE A 78 -24.68 -7.28 3.96
N PRO A 79 -23.85 -6.25 3.69
CA PRO A 79 -24.24 -4.86 3.91
C PRO A 79 -25.14 -4.32 2.79
N GLY A 80 -25.68 -3.13 3.00
CA GLY A 80 -26.32 -2.33 1.96
C GLY A 80 -25.31 -1.83 0.92
N GLY A 81 -25.82 -1.40 -0.23
CA GLY A 81 -24.97 -0.94 -1.34
C GLY A 81 -25.72 -0.87 -2.66
N SER A 82 -24.98 -0.90 -3.77
CA SER A 82 -25.54 -0.86 -5.12
C SER A 82 -24.97 -1.95 -6.05
N ALA A 83 -24.26 -2.94 -5.52
CA ALA A 83 -23.62 -3.98 -6.31
C ALA A 83 -24.57 -5.13 -6.68
N PHE A 84 -24.25 -5.87 -7.73
CA PHE A 84 -24.94 -7.11 -8.05
C PHE A 84 -24.54 -8.23 -7.07
N VAL A 85 -25.38 -9.26 -6.93
CA VAL A 85 -24.99 -10.44 -6.16
C VAL A 85 -23.80 -11.12 -6.84
N SER A 86 -22.69 -11.27 -6.12
CA SER A 86 -21.47 -11.88 -6.65
C SER A 86 -21.49 -13.40 -6.50
N ASP A 87 -20.70 -14.09 -7.30
CA ASP A 87 -20.53 -15.54 -7.18
C ASP A 87 -19.86 -15.89 -5.83
N GLN A 88 -19.06 -14.98 -5.27
CA GLN A 88 -18.47 -15.06 -3.93
C GLN A 88 -19.53 -15.03 -2.82
N ALA A 89 -20.51 -14.12 -2.92
CA ALA A 89 -21.63 -14.07 -1.99
C ALA A 89 -22.48 -15.34 -2.08
N ALA A 90 -22.71 -15.85 -3.30
CA ALA A 90 -23.39 -17.13 -3.51
C ALA A 90 -22.61 -18.31 -2.89
N TYR A 91 -21.29 -18.33 -3.02
CA TYR A 91 -20.43 -19.36 -2.45
C TYR A 91 -20.43 -19.35 -0.91
N LEU A 92 -20.35 -18.18 -0.28
CA LEU A 92 -20.45 -18.05 1.18
C LEU A 92 -21.82 -18.45 1.70
N TYR A 93 -22.88 -18.11 0.95
CA TYR A 93 -24.25 -18.53 1.28
C TYR A 93 -24.40 -20.06 1.20
N SER A 94 -23.84 -20.72 0.18
CA SER A 94 -23.84 -22.19 0.12
C SER A 94 -23.04 -22.82 1.25
N LEU A 95 -21.85 -22.29 1.58
CA LEU A 95 -21.05 -22.77 2.71
C LEU A 95 -21.80 -22.65 4.05
N ALA A 96 -22.55 -21.57 4.24
CA ALA A 96 -23.37 -21.39 5.44
C ALA A 96 -24.52 -22.41 5.52
N ILE A 97 -25.21 -22.71 4.41
CA ILE A 97 -26.22 -23.77 4.38
C ILE A 97 -25.57 -25.11 4.74
N ASP A 98 -24.49 -25.48 4.05
CA ASP A 98 -23.80 -26.75 4.24
C ASP A 98 -23.30 -26.91 5.68
N SER A 99 -22.74 -25.84 6.27
CA SER A 99 -22.25 -25.80 7.65
C SER A 99 -23.38 -26.01 8.67
N ASN A 100 -24.52 -25.33 8.49
CA ASN A 100 -25.69 -25.51 9.35
C ASN A 100 -26.31 -26.91 9.19
N ASP A 101 -26.33 -27.47 7.99
CA ASP A 101 -26.78 -28.84 7.73
C ASP A 101 -25.87 -29.89 8.40
N GLN A 102 -24.59 -29.56 8.58
CA GLN A 102 -23.62 -30.35 9.36
C GLN A 102 -23.71 -30.11 10.88
N GLY A 103 -24.66 -29.28 11.34
CA GLY A 103 -24.89 -29.00 12.75
C GLY A 103 -24.01 -27.89 13.34
N VAL A 104 -23.27 -27.14 12.51
CA VAL A 104 -22.51 -25.96 12.95
C VAL A 104 -23.41 -24.72 12.82
N HIS A 105 -23.74 -24.09 13.95
CA HIS A 105 -24.58 -22.89 13.97
C HIS A 105 -23.86 -21.72 13.30
N PHE A 106 -24.25 -21.33 12.08
CA PHE A 106 -23.59 -20.25 11.33
C PHE A 106 -24.59 -19.19 10.85
N PRO A 107 -24.71 -18.03 11.51
CA PRO A 107 -25.69 -17.02 11.17
C PRO A 107 -25.28 -16.11 10.01
N ILE A 108 -26.28 -15.67 9.23
CA ILE A 108 -26.14 -14.63 8.20
C ILE A 108 -27.10 -13.47 8.51
N TRP A 109 -26.61 -12.24 8.39
CA TRP A 109 -27.40 -11.02 8.43
C TRP A 109 -27.36 -10.29 7.09
N GLY A 110 -28.52 -9.87 6.57
CA GLY A 110 -28.63 -9.02 5.38
C GLY A 110 -29.33 -7.70 5.66
N THR A 111 -28.70 -6.58 5.28
CA THR A 111 -29.28 -5.22 5.39
C THR A 111 -29.46 -4.62 3.99
N CYS A 112 -30.66 -4.12 3.67
CA CYS A 112 -30.97 -3.43 2.40
C CYS A 112 -30.57 -4.29 1.18
N LEU A 113 -29.50 -3.94 0.43
CA LEU A 113 -28.97 -4.78 -0.64
C LEU A 113 -28.64 -6.21 -0.16
N GLY A 114 -28.11 -6.38 1.05
CA GLY A 114 -27.84 -7.70 1.61
C GLY A 114 -29.11 -8.52 1.87
N PHE A 115 -30.23 -7.87 2.21
CA PHE A 115 -31.54 -8.51 2.29
C PHE A 115 -32.02 -8.94 0.90
N GLU A 116 -31.85 -8.08 -0.10
CA GLU A 116 -32.16 -8.39 -1.50
C GLU A 116 -31.37 -9.60 -2.02
N TRP A 117 -30.07 -9.69 -1.66
CA TRP A 117 -29.22 -10.83 -2.00
C TRP A 117 -29.73 -12.13 -1.35
N LEU A 118 -30.16 -12.10 -0.09
CA LEU A 118 -30.72 -13.28 0.57
C LEU A 118 -31.94 -13.82 -0.21
N LEU A 119 -32.82 -12.94 -0.69
CA LEU A 119 -33.97 -13.34 -1.50
C LEU A 119 -33.55 -13.93 -2.85
N GLN A 120 -32.64 -13.26 -3.57
CA GLN A 120 -32.15 -13.72 -4.87
C GLN A 120 -31.43 -15.08 -4.78
N LEU A 121 -30.56 -15.25 -3.78
CA LEU A 121 -29.79 -16.47 -3.55
C LEU A 121 -30.70 -17.63 -3.15
N THR A 122 -31.66 -17.41 -2.25
CA THR A 122 -32.60 -18.44 -1.81
C THR A 122 -33.53 -18.89 -2.94
N ALA A 123 -33.98 -17.95 -3.78
CA ALA A 123 -34.82 -18.28 -4.92
C ALA A 123 -34.07 -18.84 -6.13
N GLY A 124 -32.73 -18.69 -6.19
CA GLY A 124 -31.93 -19.00 -7.37
C GLY A 124 -32.27 -18.12 -8.57
N ALA A 125 -32.83 -16.93 -8.34
CA ALA A 125 -33.34 -16.04 -9.39
C ALA A 125 -32.90 -14.58 -9.14
N ARG A 126 -32.08 -14.04 -10.06
CA ARG A 126 -31.52 -12.68 -9.93
C ARG A 126 -32.54 -11.57 -10.22
N ASP A 127 -33.64 -11.87 -10.89
CA ASP A 127 -34.70 -10.95 -11.30
C ASP A 127 -35.98 -11.05 -10.43
N ILE A 128 -35.89 -11.70 -9.27
CA ILE A 128 -37.05 -11.91 -8.40
C ILE A 128 -37.55 -10.63 -7.71
N LEU A 129 -36.76 -9.56 -7.67
CA LEU A 129 -37.08 -8.32 -6.97
C LEU A 129 -37.96 -7.38 -7.81
N ASP A 130 -38.83 -6.64 -7.14
CA ASP A 130 -39.50 -5.47 -7.72
C ASP A 130 -38.50 -4.32 -7.84
N THR A 131 -38.49 -3.62 -8.97
CA THR A 131 -37.51 -2.54 -9.27
C THR A 131 -38.12 -1.14 -9.25
N THR A 132 -39.36 -1.00 -8.80
CA THR A 132 -40.16 0.23 -8.89
C THR A 132 -40.62 0.76 -7.53
N LEU A 133 -40.05 0.27 -6.42
CA LEU A 133 -40.41 0.73 -5.08
C LEU A 133 -39.87 2.14 -4.84
N ASP A 134 -40.68 3.03 -4.26
CA ASP A 134 -40.28 4.41 -3.92
C ASP A 134 -39.99 4.57 -2.42
N ALA A 135 -38.93 3.91 -1.96
CA ALA A 135 -38.47 3.92 -0.56
C ALA A 135 -37.03 4.46 -0.43
N MET A 136 -36.61 5.33 -1.37
CA MET A 136 -35.33 6.03 -1.27
C MET A 136 -35.43 7.20 -0.31
N ASN A 137 -34.48 7.27 0.61
CA ASN A 137 -34.34 8.32 1.60
C ASN A 137 -35.65 8.58 2.38
N LEU A 138 -36.19 7.52 3.00
CA LEU A 138 -37.50 7.54 3.67
C LEU A 138 -37.44 6.80 5.01
N SER A 139 -37.84 7.46 6.10
CA SER A 139 -38.13 6.77 7.35
C SER A 139 -39.58 6.28 7.38
N SER A 140 -39.81 5.05 7.84
CA SER A 140 -41.15 4.43 7.82
C SER A 140 -41.42 3.55 9.05
N PRO A 141 -42.69 3.35 9.43
CA PRO A 141 -43.06 2.38 10.46
C PRO A 141 -43.05 0.95 9.91
N LEU A 142 -42.99 -0.02 10.82
CA LEU A 142 -43.14 -1.45 10.51
C LEU A 142 -44.55 -1.95 10.88
N ASN A 143 -45.12 -2.77 10.01
CA ASN A 143 -46.32 -3.55 10.28
C ASN A 143 -45.92 -5.00 10.59
N PHE A 144 -45.88 -5.36 11.87
CA PHE A 144 -45.56 -6.72 12.28
C PHE A 144 -46.65 -7.72 11.89
N THR A 145 -46.25 -8.86 11.36
CA THR A 145 -47.14 -9.97 11.02
C THR A 145 -47.41 -10.87 12.24
N ALA A 146 -48.32 -11.82 12.12
CA ALA A 146 -48.55 -12.82 13.17
C ALA A 146 -47.27 -13.64 13.51
N ALA A 147 -46.40 -13.86 12.53
CA ALA A 147 -45.16 -14.63 12.71
C ALA A 147 -44.13 -13.91 13.61
N ALA A 148 -44.20 -12.57 13.70
CA ALA A 148 -43.32 -11.77 14.53
C ALA A 148 -43.34 -12.21 16.01
N SER A 149 -44.52 -12.52 16.53
CA SER A 149 -44.72 -12.85 17.95
C SER A 149 -43.98 -14.11 18.41
N SER A 150 -43.70 -15.04 17.50
CA SER A 150 -42.95 -16.27 17.75
C SER A 150 -41.52 -16.22 17.20
N SER A 151 -41.11 -15.09 16.63
CA SER A 151 -39.83 -14.97 15.94
C SER A 151 -38.65 -14.90 16.89
N ARG A 152 -37.47 -15.34 16.44
CA ARG A 152 -36.26 -15.25 17.27
C ARG A 152 -35.82 -13.80 17.45
N ILE A 153 -35.96 -12.99 16.39
CA ILE A 153 -35.54 -11.58 16.44
C ILE A 153 -36.45 -10.78 17.37
N VAL A 154 -37.76 -10.78 17.16
CA VAL A 154 -38.67 -9.90 17.93
C VAL A 154 -38.76 -10.35 19.39
N SER A 155 -38.68 -11.67 19.65
CA SER A 155 -38.67 -12.21 21.02
C SER A 155 -37.45 -11.81 21.84
N PHE A 156 -36.35 -11.38 21.19
CA PHE A 156 -35.13 -10.95 21.88
C PHE A 156 -35.35 -9.67 22.69
N ALA A 157 -36.08 -8.70 22.13
CA ALA A 157 -36.39 -7.44 22.79
C ALA A 157 -37.78 -6.91 22.38
N PRO A 158 -38.87 -7.57 22.80
CA PRO A 158 -40.22 -7.28 22.30
C PRO A 158 -40.66 -5.83 22.49
N SER A 159 -40.35 -5.24 23.66
CA SER A 159 -40.70 -3.86 23.97
C SER A 159 -39.92 -2.83 23.15
N VAL A 160 -38.69 -3.16 22.74
CA VAL A 160 -37.85 -2.28 21.92
C VAL A 160 -38.33 -2.31 20.47
N PHE A 161 -38.58 -3.51 19.92
CA PHE A 161 -39.04 -3.64 18.54
C PHE A 161 -40.48 -3.19 18.33
N ALA A 162 -41.34 -3.23 19.35
CA ALA A 162 -42.69 -2.65 19.29
C ALA A 162 -42.67 -1.16 18.90
N ALA A 163 -41.66 -0.40 19.36
CA ALA A 163 -41.54 1.02 19.03
C ALA A 163 -41.33 1.29 17.53
N LEU A 164 -40.89 0.30 16.75
CA LEU A 164 -40.76 0.43 15.29
C LEU A 164 -42.11 0.47 14.57
N ALA A 165 -43.20 0.03 15.22
CA ALA A 165 -44.56 0.16 14.68
C ALA A 165 -45.19 1.53 14.95
N ASP A 166 -44.75 2.19 16.03
CA ASP A 166 -45.40 3.39 16.56
C ASP A 166 -44.85 4.70 15.95
N GLY A 167 -44.13 4.65 14.83
CA GLY A 167 -43.57 5.84 14.18
C GLY A 167 -42.57 5.56 13.08
N GLU A 168 -42.21 6.60 12.33
CA GLU A 168 -41.28 6.57 11.19
C GLU A 168 -39.83 6.41 11.66
N ARG A 169 -39.46 5.19 12.06
CA ARG A 169 -38.18 4.91 12.73
C ARG A 169 -37.25 4.00 11.95
N THR A 170 -37.67 3.42 10.83
CA THR A 170 -36.81 2.57 10.00
C THR A 170 -36.32 3.36 8.79
N MET A 171 -35.01 3.63 8.72
CA MET A 171 -34.45 4.34 7.58
C MET A 171 -34.33 3.41 6.36
N ASN A 172 -34.98 3.79 5.27
CA ASN A 172 -34.98 3.06 4.01
C ASN A 172 -34.24 3.86 2.93
N ASN A 173 -33.42 3.16 2.13
CA ASN A 173 -32.70 3.75 1.01
C ASN A 173 -32.61 2.79 -0.17
N HIS A 174 -33.76 2.36 -0.69
CA HIS A 174 -33.82 1.36 -1.75
C HIS A 174 -34.89 1.66 -2.81
N LYS A 175 -34.61 1.25 -4.06
CA LYS A 175 -35.57 1.20 -5.18
C LYS A 175 -35.96 -0.22 -5.57
N LYS A 176 -35.18 -1.18 -5.09
CA LYS A 176 -35.40 -2.61 -5.26
C LYS A 176 -35.92 -3.19 -3.96
N GLY A 177 -36.61 -4.32 -4.02
CA GLY A 177 -37.15 -4.99 -2.86
C GLY A 177 -38.18 -6.02 -3.29
N MET A 178 -39.09 -6.41 -2.41
CA MET A 178 -40.12 -7.38 -2.77
C MET A 178 -41.47 -7.02 -2.16
N SER A 179 -42.46 -6.83 -3.02
CA SER A 179 -43.86 -6.65 -2.61
C SER A 179 -44.41 -7.92 -1.96
N SER A 180 -45.33 -7.76 -1.00
CA SER A 180 -45.97 -8.90 -0.32
C SER A 180 -46.60 -9.92 -1.28
N PRO A 181 -47.31 -9.52 -2.36
CA PRO A 181 -47.86 -10.46 -3.34
C PRO A 181 -46.78 -11.24 -4.09
N ARG A 182 -45.68 -10.58 -4.46
CA ARG A 182 -44.58 -11.21 -5.20
C ARG A 182 -43.82 -12.21 -4.32
N PHE A 183 -43.62 -11.89 -3.04
CA PHE A 183 -43.06 -12.81 -2.07
C PHE A 183 -43.95 -14.05 -1.89
N ALA A 184 -45.26 -13.84 -1.70
CA ALA A 184 -46.22 -14.93 -1.56
C ALA A 184 -46.29 -15.84 -2.81
N ALA A 185 -46.02 -15.30 -3.99
CA ALA A 185 -45.99 -16.03 -5.25
C ALA A 185 -44.70 -16.83 -5.48
N ALA A 186 -43.69 -16.75 -4.61
CA ALA A 186 -42.41 -17.45 -4.73
C ALA A 186 -42.30 -18.62 -3.72
N PRO A 187 -42.53 -19.89 -4.14
CA PRO A 187 -42.52 -21.04 -3.23
C PRO A 187 -41.16 -21.27 -2.55
N ALA A 188 -40.06 -20.98 -3.25
CA ALA A 188 -38.71 -21.10 -2.69
C ALA A 188 -38.50 -20.16 -1.50
N LEU A 189 -39.11 -18.97 -1.51
CA LEU A 189 -39.00 -18.00 -0.42
C LEU A 189 -39.96 -18.31 0.72
N THR A 190 -41.22 -18.58 0.42
CA THR A 190 -42.24 -18.88 1.45
C THR A 190 -41.97 -20.18 2.20
N SER A 191 -41.28 -21.16 1.61
CA SER A 191 -40.84 -22.37 2.30
C SER A 191 -39.60 -22.16 3.17
N PHE A 192 -38.78 -21.14 2.87
CA PHE A 192 -37.52 -20.88 3.56
C PHE A 192 -37.62 -19.84 4.67
N PHE A 193 -38.37 -18.75 4.44
CA PHE A 193 -38.47 -17.58 5.32
C PHE A 193 -39.88 -17.38 5.87
N ASP A 194 -39.95 -16.86 7.09
CA ASP A 194 -41.12 -16.19 7.63
C ASP A 194 -40.97 -14.67 7.46
N VAL A 195 -42.03 -14.02 6.98
CA VAL A 195 -42.11 -12.56 6.90
C VAL A 195 -42.53 -12.03 8.26
N LEU A 196 -41.66 -11.29 8.93
CA LEU A 196 -41.89 -10.78 10.29
C LEU A 196 -42.55 -9.41 10.29
N ALA A 197 -42.22 -8.56 9.32
CA ALA A 197 -42.84 -7.27 9.17
C ALA A 197 -42.88 -6.82 7.69
N THR A 198 -43.89 -6.02 7.36
CA THR A 198 -43.99 -5.27 6.11
C THR A 198 -43.85 -3.78 6.37
N SER A 199 -43.59 -3.01 5.32
CA SER A 199 -43.68 -1.55 5.36
C SER A 199 -44.28 -1.05 4.03
N LYS A 200 -44.49 0.26 3.91
CA LYS A 200 -45.07 0.88 2.72
C LYS A 200 -44.12 1.92 2.16
N ASP A 201 -44.02 1.95 0.84
CA ASP A 201 -43.27 2.99 0.15
C ASP A 201 -44.06 4.31 0.11
N ARG A 202 -43.47 5.38 -0.46
CA ARG A 202 -44.11 6.70 -0.53
C ARG A 202 -45.42 6.70 -1.33
N THR A 203 -45.63 5.72 -2.21
CA THR A 203 -46.84 5.55 -3.01
C THR A 203 -47.89 4.65 -2.33
N GLY A 204 -47.56 4.09 -1.16
CA GLY A 204 -48.43 3.20 -0.39
C GLY A 204 -48.32 1.73 -0.78
N VAL A 205 -47.38 1.36 -1.67
CA VAL A 205 -47.14 -0.04 -2.05
C VAL A 205 -46.48 -0.76 -0.88
N GLU A 206 -47.10 -1.87 -0.46
CA GLU A 206 -46.58 -2.70 0.64
C GLU A 206 -45.43 -3.61 0.16
N TYR A 207 -44.33 -3.61 0.91
CA TYR A 207 -43.18 -4.47 0.69
C TYR A 207 -42.73 -5.18 1.97
N VAL A 208 -42.03 -6.30 1.79
CA VAL A 208 -41.45 -7.10 2.88
C VAL A 208 -40.26 -6.35 3.47
N ALA A 209 -40.33 -6.03 4.76
CA ALA A 209 -39.33 -5.22 5.44
C ALA A 209 -38.40 -6.05 6.33
N MET A 210 -38.87 -7.20 6.84
CA MET A 210 -38.12 -8.03 7.77
C MET A 210 -38.45 -9.52 7.58
N ILE A 211 -37.42 -10.36 7.54
CA ILE A 211 -37.52 -11.81 7.39
C ILE A 211 -36.62 -12.55 8.39
N GLU A 212 -37.01 -13.77 8.74
CA GLU A 212 -36.10 -14.74 9.34
C GLU A 212 -36.30 -16.12 8.70
N ALA A 213 -35.23 -16.91 8.57
CA ALA A 213 -35.33 -18.24 8.02
C ALA A 213 -35.95 -19.21 9.03
N LYS A 214 -36.73 -20.17 8.54
CA LYS A 214 -37.42 -21.18 9.36
C LYS A 214 -36.45 -22.18 9.99
N LYS A 215 -35.49 -22.64 9.19
CA LYS A 215 -34.52 -23.69 9.57
C LYS A 215 -33.16 -23.11 9.98
N TYR A 216 -32.66 -22.13 9.23
CA TYR A 216 -31.30 -21.61 9.39
C TYR A 216 -31.29 -20.31 10.21
N PRO A 217 -30.18 -19.96 10.88
CA PRO A 217 -30.04 -18.70 11.58
C PRO A 217 -29.75 -17.53 10.60
N PHE A 218 -30.56 -17.42 9.54
CA PHE A 218 -30.44 -16.36 8.53
C PHE A 218 -31.53 -15.32 8.77
N TYR A 219 -31.13 -14.05 8.76
CA TYR A 219 -31.96 -12.93 9.15
C TYR A 219 -31.76 -11.78 8.16
N GLY A 220 -32.82 -11.02 7.88
CA GLY A 220 -32.70 -9.90 6.96
C GLY A 220 -33.68 -8.77 7.26
N VAL A 221 -33.21 -7.55 7.03
CA VAL A 221 -33.98 -6.30 7.11
C VAL A 221 -33.75 -5.46 5.86
N GLN A 222 -34.81 -4.90 5.29
CA GLN A 222 -34.73 -4.03 4.11
C GLN A 222 -34.26 -2.60 4.46
N PHE A 223 -34.44 -2.20 5.72
CA PHE A 223 -34.03 -0.91 6.29
C PHE A 223 -32.64 -0.98 6.96
N HIS A 224 -32.09 0.17 7.34
CA HIS A 224 -30.72 0.34 7.85
C HIS A 224 -30.64 0.56 9.38
N PRO A 225 -30.54 -0.50 10.21
CA PRO A 225 -30.46 -0.36 11.66
C PRO A 225 -29.16 0.29 12.16
N GLU A 226 -28.08 0.25 11.36
CA GLU A 226 -26.77 0.79 11.71
C GLU A 226 -26.70 2.32 11.62
N LYS A 227 -27.53 2.94 10.77
CA LYS A 227 -27.38 4.36 10.43
C LYS A 227 -27.79 5.30 11.57
N HIS A 228 -28.79 4.92 12.37
CA HIS A 228 -29.36 5.75 13.44
C HIS A 228 -28.33 6.28 14.45
N ALA A 229 -27.29 5.52 14.76
CA ALA A 229 -26.30 5.92 15.75
C ALA A 229 -25.05 6.60 15.15
N TYR A 230 -24.77 6.38 13.86
CA TYR A 230 -23.43 6.62 13.30
C TYR A 230 -23.40 7.49 12.03
N GLU A 231 -24.49 7.59 11.27
CA GLU A 231 -24.51 8.37 10.02
C GLU A 231 -25.17 9.75 10.23
N LEU A 232 -24.34 10.79 10.34
CA LEU A 232 -24.75 12.17 10.65
C LEU A 232 -24.48 13.14 9.49
N GLY A 233 -24.46 12.63 8.26
CA GLY A 233 -24.13 13.42 7.07
C GLY A 233 -25.12 14.57 6.84
N THR A 234 -24.60 15.73 6.46
CA THR A 234 -25.40 16.91 6.11
C THR A 234 -25.03 17.42 4.70
N TYR A 235 -26.00 18.05 4.04
CA TYR A 235 -25.72 18.87 2.86
C TYR A 235 -24.98 20.15 3.26
N ALA A 236 -24.44 20.88 2.28
CA ALA A 236 -23.68 22.11 2.51
C ALA A 236 -24.48 23.23 3.20
N ASP A 237 -25.81 23.18 3.16
CA ASP A 237 -26.73 24.09 3.82
C ASP A 237 -27.09 23.67 5.27
N GLY A 238 -26.50 22.57 5.76
CA GLY A 238 -26.71 22.04 7.11
C GLY A 238 -27.94 21.14 7.26
N LEU A 239 -28.72 20.91 6.20
CA LEU A 239 -29.84 19.96 6.24
C LEU A 239 -29.33 18.51 6.30
N PRO A 240 -30.00 17.61 7.03
CA PRO A 240 -29.66 16.19 7.04
C PRO A 240 -29.64 15.60 5.62
N TYR A 241 -28.58 14.85 5.30
CA TYR A 241 -28.42 14.23 3.98
C TYR A 241 -29.51 13.18 3.72
N GLU A 242 -29.74 12.36 4.74
CA GLU A 242 -30.77 11.33 4.75
C GLU A 242 -31.79 11.59 5.87
N ALA A 243 -33.04 11.18 5.65
CA ALA A 243 -34.13 11.21 6.61
C ALA A 243 -33.96 10.08 7.65
N ILE A 244 -32.85 10.11 8.39
CA ILE A 244 -32.55 9.17 9.46
C ILE A 244 -33.18 9.68 10.75
N ASP A 245 -33.93 8.82 11.44
CA ASP A 245 -34.38 9.11 12.82
C ASP A 245 -33.23 8.85 13.81
N HIS A 246 -32.70 9.90 14.42
CA HIS A 246 -31.69 9.81 15.48
C HIS A 246 -32.29 9.76 16.89
N GLY A 247 -33.60 9.49 17.01
CA GLY A 247 -34.32 9.34 18.26
C GLY A 247 -33.90 8.11 19.08
N TYR A 248 -34.19 8.17 20.38
CA TYR A 248 -33.81 7.13 21.35
C TYR A 248 -34.33 5.74 20.95
N GLU A 249 -35.59 5.64 20.53
CA GLU A 249 -36.20 4.36 20.19
C GLU A 249 -35.58 3.74 18.93
N ALA A 250 -35.24 4.54 17.92
CA ALA A 250 -34.60 4.07 16.70
C ALA A 250 -33.16 3.57 16.98
N ILE A 251 -32.39 4.30 17.79
CA ILE A 251 -31.06 3.88 18.24
C ILE A 251 -31.15 2.61 19.11
N ALA A 252 -32.10 2.55 20.04
CA ALA A 252 -32.29 1.37 20.90
C ALA A 252 -32.65 0.13 20.08
N ALA A 253 -33.52 0.27 19.07
CA ALA A 253 -33.85 -0.83 18.16
C ALA A 253 -32.66 -1.25 17.29
N GLY A 254 -31.92 -0.29 16.73
CA GLY A 254 -30.67 -0.57 16.00
C GLY A 254 -29.67 -1.37 16.85
N GLN A 255 -29.46 -0.95 18.10
CA GLN A 255 -28.58 -1.63 19.04
C GLN A 255 -29.09 -3.03 19.42
N ALA A 256 -30.40 -3.20 19.60
CA ALA A 256 -31.02 -4.50 19.89
C ALA A 256 -30.83 -5.51 18.75
N PHE A 257 -30.94 -5.08 17.49
CA PHE A 257 -30.63 -5.94 16.33
C PHE A 257 -29.17 -6.40 16.34
N SER A 258 -28.23 -5.51 16.69
CA SER A 258 -26.80 -5.88 16.78
C SER A 258 -26.57 -6.92 17.87
N HIS A 259 -27.10 -6.70 19.09
CA HIS A 259 -26.97 -7.66 20.18
C HIS A 259 -27.57 -9.02 19.85
N PHE A 260 -28.71 -9.04 19.15
CA PHE A 260 -29.30 -10.28 18.68
C PHE A 260 -28.36 -11.02 17.72
N PHE A 261 -27.90 -10.36 16.64
CA PHE A 261 -27.07 -10.99 15.62
C PHE A 261 -25.71 -11.44 16.17
N VAL A 262 -25.04 -10.59 16.96
CA VAL A 262 -23.80 -10.96 17.64
C VAL A 262 -24.05 -12.11 18.62
N GLY A 263 -25.18 -12.13 19.32
CA GLY A 263 -25.60 -13.24 20.18
C GLY A 263 -25.75 -14.57 19.43
N GLU A 264 -26.27 -14.55 18.21
CA GLU A 264 -26.32 -15.72 17.32
C GLU A 264 -24.90 -16.18 16.92
N ALA A 265 -24.00 -15.25 16.61
CA ALA A 265 -22.61 -15.59 16.23
C ALA A 265 -21.83 -16.23 17.40
N ARG A 266 -22.14 -15.90 18.66
CA ARG A 266 -21.50 -16.51 19.84
C ARG A 266 -21.75 -18.01 19.98
N LYS A 267 -22.76 -18.56 19.30
CA LYS A 267 -23.08 -19.99 19.27
C LYS A 267 -22.18 -20.78 18.31
N ASN A 268 -21.37 -20.09 17.51
CA ASN A 268 -20.38 -20.68 16.61
C ASN A 268 -18.98 -20.66 17.26
N ASN A 269 -18.24 -21.76 17.17
CA ASN A 269 -16.90 -21.91 17.76
C ASN A 269 -15.74 -21.84 16.74
N HIS A 270 -16.00 -21.36 15.52
CA HIS A 270 -14.94 -21.00 14.57
C HIS A 270 -14.00 -19.98 15.20
N SER A 271 -12.73 -20.07 14.82
CA SER A 271 -11.70 -19.15 15.28
C SER A 271 -10.54 -19.17 14.29
N PHE A 272 -9.74 -18.12 14.30
CA PHE A 272 -8.50 -18.12 13.54
C PHE A 272 -7.52 -19.14 14.12
N PRO A 273 -6.64 -19.74 13.31
CA PRO A 273 -5.66 -20.73 13.78
C PRO A 273 -4.73 -20.18 14.86
N THR A 274 -4.44 -18.87 14.83
CA THR A 274 -3.60 -18.19 15.81
C THR A 274 -4.12 -16.77 16.10
N PRO A 275 -3.87 -16.22 17.30
CA PRO A 275 -4.17 -14.82 17.62
C PRO A 275 -3.44 -13.79 16.74
N VAL A 276 -2.32 -14.18 16.11
CA VAL A 276 -1.58 -13.33 15.17
C VAL A 276 -2.32 -13.25 13.83
N ALA A 277 -2.76 -14.40 13.30
CA ALA A 277 -3.57 -14.44 12.07
C ALA A 277 -4.90 -13.70 12.26
N GLU A 278 -5.50 -13.82 13.44
CA GLU A 278 -6.68 -13.05 13.83
C GLU A 278 -6.40 -11.55 13.78
N ARG A 279 -5.40 -11.07 14.54
CA ARG A 279 -5.06 -9.64 14.59
C ARG A 279 -4.74 -9.07 13.22
N ALA A 280 -4.06 -9.82 12.36
CA ALA A 280 -3.76 -9.39 10.98
C ALA A 280 -5.01 -9.27 10.08
N ALA A 281 -6.06 -10.05 10.34
CA ALA A 281 -7.28 -10.06 9.53
C ALA A 281 -8.32 -9.00 9.95
N LEU A 282 -8.22 -8.48 11.18
CA LEU A 282 -9.18 -7.50 11.72
C LEU A 282 -9.16 -6.19 10.93
N HIS A 283 -10.33 -5.55 10.83
CA HIS A 283 -10.47 -4.26 10.13
C HIS A 283 -9.64 -3.12 10.76
N TYR A 284 -9.17 -3.27 12.02
CA TYR A 284 -8.31 -2.31 12.71
C TYR A 284 -7.00 -1.98 11.96
N ASN A 285 -6.58 -2.85 11.05
CA ASN A 285 -5.38 -2.63 10.24
C ASN A 285 -5.63 -1.72 9.02
N TRP A 286 -6.84 -1.18 8.86
CA TRP A 286 -7.25 -0.38 7.72
C TRP A 286 -7.67 1.03 8.17
N GLN A 287 -7.20 2.06 7.46
CA GLN A 287 -7.58 3.44 7.73
C GLN A 287 -8.97 3.75 7.18
N THR A 288 -9.71 4.60 7.90
CA THR A 288 -10.99 5.15 7.42
C THR A 288 -10.76 6.37 6.52
N THR A 289 -11.66 6.59 5.57
CA THR A 289 -11.71 7.77 4.70
C THR A 289 -13.12 8.36 4.67
N THR A 290 -13.25 9.59 4.20
CA THR A 290 -14.53 10.29 4.05
C THR A 290 -14.98 10.40 2.59
N HIS A 291 -14.44 9.57 1.68
CA HIS A 291 -14.68 9.70 0.23
C HIS A 291 -16.14 9.51 -0.20
N LYS A 292 -16.96 8.83 0.61
CA LYS A 292 -18.41 8.70 0.39
C LYS A 292 -19.26 9.62 1.26
N ALA A 293 -18.67 10.60 1.94
CA ALA A 293 -19.43 11.65 2.61
C ALA A 293 -20.20 12.48 1.57
N PRO A 294 -21.43 12.93 1.87
CA PRO A 294 -22.14 12.79 3.15
C PRO A 294 -22.98 11.51 3.29
N ALA A 295 -23.00 10.60 2.31
CA ALA A 295 -23.83 9.38 2.34
C ALA A 295 -23.38 8.34 3.37
N PHE A 296 -22.07 8.21 3.54
CA PHE A 296 -21.44 7.54 4.66
C PHE A 296 -20.39 8.50 5.23
N VAL A 297 -20.48 8.83 6.51
CA VAL A 297 -19.56 9.77 7.18
C VAL A 297 -18.12 9.25 7.11
N GLU A 298 -17.96 7.94 7.30
CA GLU A 298 -16.67 7.24 7.22
C GLU A 298 -16.84 5.88 6.54
N ILE A 299 -15.85 5.51 5.73
CA ILE A 299 -15.74 4.18 5.12
C ILE A 299 -14.34 3.62 5.35
N TYR A 300 -14.23 2.30 5.43
CA TYR A 300 -12.97 1.59 5.25
C TYR A 300 -12.81 1.29 3.76
N GLU A 301 -11.66 1.60 3.18
CA GLU A 301 -11.30 1.23 1.80
C GLU A 301 -10.26 0.12 1.82
N PHE A 302 -10.49 -0.90 0.99
CA PHE A 302 -9.62 -2.04 0.80
C PHE A 302 -9.20 -2.05 -0.67
N PRO A 303 -7.91 -2.25 -1.00
CA PRO A 303 -7.51 -2.48 -2.38
C PRO A 303 -8.31 -3.68 -2.88
N SER A 304 -9.04 -3.50 -3.99
CA SER A 304 -9.73 -4.62 -4.63
C SER A 304 -8.66 -5.67 -4.91
N VAL A 305 -8.86 -6.88 -4.39
CA VAL A 305 -7.82 -7.94 -4.39
C VAL A 305 -7.35 -8.18 -5.82
N SER A 306 -6.23 -7.56 -6.15
CA SER A 306 -5.39 -7.88 -7.27
C SER A 306 -4.26 -8.72 -6.70
N PHE A 307 -4.16 -9.97 -7.17
CA PHE A 307 -3.24 -10.95 -6.62
C PHE A 307 -1.79 -10.44 -6.63
N ASN A 308 -1.14 -10.48 -5.45
CA ASN A 308 0.30 -10.67 -5.34
C ASN A 308 0.65 -12.13 -5.64
N VAL A 309 1.68 -12.37 -6.47
CA VAL A 309 2.72 -13.44 -6.47
C VAL A 309 3.69 -13.08 -7.62
N LEU A 310 4.86 -12.50 -7.33
CA LEU A 310 6.20 -13.11 -7.10
C LEU A 310 6.99 -13.52 -8.36
N GLU A 311 8.28 -13.19 -8.28
CA GLU A 311 9.45 -13.83 -8.92
C GLU A 311 9.64 -13.68 -10.44
N SER A 312 10.69 -12.91 -10.75
CA SER A 312 11.51 -13.04 -11.95
C SER A 312 12.09 -14.45 -12.05
N TYR A 313 11.71 -15.22 -13.07
CA TYR A 313 12.53 -16.34 -13.53
C TYR A 313 13.40 -15.87 -14.69
N THR A 314 14.70 -15.83 -14.42
CA THR A 314 15.75 -15.73 -15.43
C THR A 314 15.79 -17.02 -16.25
N SER A 315 16.09 -16.86 -17.52
CA SER A 315 16.41 -17.95 -18.43
C SER A 315 17.65 -18.71 -17.93
N ASN A 316 17.48 -19.93 -17.42
CA ASN A 316 18.46 -21.01 -17.56
C ASN A 316 17.79 -22.38 -17.41
N GLY A 317 18.16 -23.28 -18.31
CA GLY A 317 17.36 -24.45 -18.66
C GLY A 317 17.24 -25.52 -17.58
N HIS A 318 16.03 -26.04 -17.44
CA HIS A 318 15.78 -27.46 -17.23
C HIS A 318 14.47 -27.84 -17.95
N ARG A 319 14.58 -28.70 -18.96
CA ARG A 319 13.43 -29.40 -19.56
C ARG A 319 12.90 -30.38 -18.52
N SER A 320 11.61 -30.26 -18.17
CA SER A 320 10.85 -31.37 -17.60
C SER A 320 9.98 -32.01 -18.69
N PRO A 321 9.95 -33.36 -18.80
CA PRO A 321 9.22 -34.07 -19.84
C PRO A 321 7.77 -34.29 -19.40
N ASN A 322 6.82 -33.87 -20.25
CA ASN A 322 5.42 -34.32 -20.35
C ASN A 322 4.46 -33.13 -20.52
N VAL A 323 4.49 -32.52 -21.70
CA VAL A 323 3.34 -31.78 -22.27
C VAL A 323 3.16 -32.28 -23.71
N PRO A 324 1.94 -32.62 -24.16
CA PRO A 324 1.70 -33.09 -25.53
C PRO A 324 2.10 -32.03 -26.56
N LYS A 325 2.71 -32.46 -27.67
CA LYS A 325 3.03 -31.60 -28.82
C LYS A 325 1.77 -30.92 -29.36
N ALA A 326 1.67 -29.59 -29.22
CA ALA A 326 0.86 -28.80 -30.14
C ALA A 326 1.52 -28.82 -31.52
N GLY A 327 0.73 -29.04 -32.56
CA GLY A 327 1.17 -29.34 -33.92
C GLY A 327 2.04 -28.25 -34.56
N ASN A 328 2.90 -28.70 -35.47
CA ASN A 328 3.75 -27.91 -36.36
C ASN A 328 2.93 -27.00 -37.31
N GLU A 329 2.57 -25.79 -36.89
CA GLU A 329 2.27 -24.69 -37.82
C GLU A 329 3.25 -23.53 -37.61
N PRO A 330 3.74 -22.86 -38.67
CA PRO A 330 4.71 -21.77 -38.53
C PRO A 330 4.10 -20.59 -37.75
N ALA A 331 4.84 -20.07 -36.77
CA ALA A 331 4.41 -18.97 -35.92
C ALA A 331 4.23 -17.68 -36.73
N ALA A 332 2.98 -17.34 -37.08
CA ALA A 332 2.66 -16.06 -37.72
C ALA A 332 2.81 -14.91 -36.71
N ALA A 333 3.49 -13.82 -37.12
CA ALA A 333 3.72 -12.67 -36.26
C ALA A 333 2.41 -11.93 -35.91
N LEU A 334 2.34 -11.43 -34.69
CA LEU A 334 1.26 -10.55 -34.22
C LEU A 334 1.42 -9.15 -34.81
N THR A 335 0.36 -8.61 -35.40
CA THR A 335 0.40 -7.37 -36.19
C THR A 335 -0.51 -6.27 -35.66
N ALA A 336 -1.55 -6.63 -34.90
CA ALA A 336 -2.52 -5.71 -34.31
C ALA A 336 -2.99 -6.22 -32.95
N TYR A 337 -3.55 -5.34 -32.12
CA TYR A 337 -4.12 -5.70 -30.82
C TYR A 337 -5.23 -4.74 -30.42
N ARG A 338 -6.17 -5.22 -29.60
CA ARG A 338 -7.19 -4.38 -28.94
C ARG A 338 -7.67 -5.02 -27.65
N PHE A 339 -7.76 -4.21 -26.61
CA PHE A 339 -8.43 -4.57 -25.37
C PHE A 339 -9.94 -4.28 -25.49
N VAL A 340 -10.74 -5.26 -25.06
CA VAL A 340 -12.21 -5.23 -25.17
C VAL A 340 -12.86 -5.05 -23.79
N THR A 341 -12.26 -5.64 -22.74
CA THR A 341 -12.61 -5.50 -21.31
C THR A 341 -11.36 -5.83 -20.45
N ASP A 342 -11.47 -5.79 -19.12
CA ASP A 342 -10.40 -6.14 -18.16
C ASP A 342 -9.90 -7.60 -18.26
N PHE A 343 -10.56 -8.44 -19.06
CA PHE A 343 -10.29 -9.89 -19.12
C PHE A 343 -10.08 -10.43 -20.53
N ALA A 344 -10.21 -9.61 -21.58
CA ALA A 344 -10.13 -10.07 -22.97
C ALA A 344 -9.24 -9.17 -23.84
N LEU A 345 -8.12 -9.74 -24.28
CA LEU A 345 -7.24 -9.17 -25.30
C LEU A 345 -7.51 -9.89 -26.63
N PHE A 346 -7.52 -9.12 -27.71
CA PHE A 346 -7.56 -9.64 -29.08
C PHE A 346 -6.33 -9.22 -29.84
N SER A 347 -5.81 -10.10 -30.69
CA SER A 347 -4.69 -9.79 -31.58
C SER A 347 -4.95 -10.23 -33.01
N GLY A 348 -4.50 -9.41 -33.95
CA GLY A 348 -4.45 -9.76 -35.37
C GLY A 348 -3.11 -10.41 -35.72
N ARG A 349 -3.13 -11.32 -36.68
CA ARG A 349 -1.94 -12.02 -37.17
C ARG A 349 -1.65 -11.67 -38.63
N SER A 350 -0.39 -11.86 -38.99
CA SER A 350 0.12 -11.70 -40.36
C SER A 350 -0.49 -12.68 -41.37
N ASP A 351 -1.07 -13.80 -40.92
CA ASP A 351 -1.75 -14.80 -41.76
C ASP A 351 -3.25 -14.52 -41.98
N GLY A 352 -3.78 -13.41 -41.45
CA GLY A 352 -5.19 -13.03 -41.59
C GLY A 352 -6.11 -13.62 -40.51
N LYS A 353 -5.57 -14.40 -39.58
CA LYS A 353 -6.34 -14.88 -38.43
C LYS A 353 -6.31 -13.89 -37.27
N LEU A 354 -7.27 -14.05 -36.38
CA LEU A 354 -7.44 -13.35 -35.12
C LEU A 354 -7.20 -14.32 -33.98
N LEU A 355 -6.68 -13.81 -32.88
CA LEU A 355 -6.43 -14.54 -31.66
C LEU A 355 -7.19 -13.87 -30.52
N LYS A 356 -8.04 -14.63 -29.84
CA LYS A 356 -8.59 -14.23 -28.56
C LYS A 356 -7.73 -14.83 -27.46
N TRP A 357 -7.12 -13.99 -26.65
CA TRP A 357 -6.33 -14.45 -25.51
C TRP A 357 -7.27 -14.75 -24.33
N SER A 358 -7.19 -15.96 -23.78
CA SER A 358 -7.88 -16.33 -22.53
C SER A 358 -6.90 -16.29 -21.35
N ASN A 359 -7.37 -15.89 -20.16
CA ASN A 359 -6.57 -16.02 -18.95
C ASN A 359 -6.30 -17.51 -18.69
N ALA A 360 -5.03 -17.90 -18.59
CA ALA A 360 -4.66 -19.25 -18.22
C ALA A 360 -5.11 -19.56 -16.77
N PRO A 361 -5.54 -20.79 -16.47
CA PRO A 361 -5.67 -21.24 -15.08
C PRO A 361 -4.33 -21.08 -14.34
N LYS A 362 -4.38 -20.75 -13.04
CA LYS A 362 -3.19 -20.49 -12.20
C LYS A 362 -2.09 -21.55 -12.42
N GLY A 363 -0.88 -21.08 -12.75
CA GLY A 363 0.34 -21.90 -12.85
C GLY A 363 0.86 -22.19 -14.26
N CYS A 364 0.18 -21.73 -15.32
CA CYS A 364 0.66 -21.89 -16.70
C CYS A 364 0.94 -20.51 -17.34
N LEU A 365 2.18 -20.27 -17.79
CA LEU A 365 2.62 -19.03 -18.46
C LEU A 365 2.28 -19.00 -19.97
N LEU A 366 1.46 -19.92 -20.46
CA LEU A 366 1.04 -19.96 -21.85
C LEU A 366 -0.43 -19.54 -21.97
N LEU A 367 -0.65 -18.37 -22.55
CA LEU A 367 -1.98 -17.96 -22.98
C LEU A 367 -2.45 -18.93 -24.09
N HIS A 368 -3.51 -19.69 -23.83
CA HIS A 368 -4.21 -20.40 -24.89
C HIS A 368 -5.04 -19.39 -25.67
N GLY A 369 -4.70 -19.20 -26.94
CA GLY A 369 -5.42 -18.32 -27.84
C GLY A 369 -6.40 -19.11 -28.69
N ASP A 370 -7.70 -18.80 -28.59
CA ASP A 370 -8.68 -19.33 -29.54
C ASP A 370 -8.51 -18.58 -30.86
N LEU A 371 -8.14 -19.34 -31.89
CA LEU A 371 -7.88 -18.82 -33.22
C LEU A 371 -9.19 -18.77 -34.01
N PHE A 372 -9.54 -17.61 -34.55
CA PHE A 372 -10.71 -17.41 -35.38
C PHE A 372 -10.39 -16.41 -36.50
N GLY A 373 -11.32 -16.16 -37.41
CA GLY A 373 -11.09 -15.21 -38.50
C GLY A 373 -10.78 -15.84 -39.86
N ASP A 374 -11.13 -15.11 -40.91
CA ASP A 374 -11.13 -15.58 -42.30
C ASP A 374 -10.60 -14.52 -43.28
N HIS A 375 -9.78 -13.55 -42.82
CA HIS A 375 -9.17 -12.59 -43.73
C HIS A 375 -8.18 -13.27 -44.68
N ALA A 376 -8.10 -12.77 -45.92
CA ALA A 376 -7.19 -13.30 -46.94
C ALA A 376 -5.76 -12.71 -46.86
N GLY A 377 -5.54 -11.79 -45.91
CA GLY A 377 -4.25 -11.14 -45.68
C GLY A 377 -4.13 -10.61 -44.25
N ALA A 378 -2.93 -10.15 -43.89
CA ALA A 378 -2.59 -9.72 -42.53
C ALA A 378 -3.63 -8.76 -41.91
N VAL A 379 -4.02 -9.02 -40.67
CA VAL A 379 -4.87 -8.10 -39.89
C VAL A 379 -4.01 -6.99 -39.31
N VAL A 380 -4.20 -5.76 -39.77
CA VAL A 380 -3.31 -4.62 -39.48
C VAL A 380 -3.81 -3.74 -38.34
N VAL A 381 -5.13 -3.71 -38.10
CA VAL A 381 -5.73 -2.87 -37.07
C VAL A 381 -7.01 -3.50 -36.52
N LEU A 382 -7.26 -3.30 -35.23
CA LEU A 382 -8.44 -3.78 -34.50
C LEU A 382 -9.11 -2.62 -33.78
N GLU A 383 -10.44 -2.62 -33.74
CA GLU A 383 -11.24 -1.65 -33.00
C GLU A 383 -12.43 -2.36 -32.34
N TYR A 384 -12.93 -1.83 -31.23
CA TYR A 384 -14.03 -2.44 -30.49
C TYR A 384 -15.16 -1.46 -30.25
N LEU A 385 -16.40 -1.96 -30.37
CA LEU A 385 -17.61 -1.25 -30.01
C LEU A 385 -18.33 -2.01 -28.90
N SER A 386 -18.43 -1.37 -27.73
CA SER A 386 -19.30 -1.84 -26.66
C SER A 386 -20.77 -1.61 -27.03
N LEU A 387 -21.58 -2.66 -26.99
CA LEU A 387 -23.04 -2.57 -27.17
C LEU A 387 -23.78 -2.66 -25.83
N SER A 388 -23.22 -3.39 -24.86
CA SER A 388 -23.63 -3.45 -23.45
C SER A 388 -22.46 -3.86 -22.55
N GLU A 389 -22.66 -4.00 -21.24
CA GLU A 389 -21.63 -4.48 -20.30
C GLU A 389 -21.11 -5.89 -20.62
N THR A 390 -21.88 -6.70 -21.34
CA THR A 390 -21.55 -8.11 -21.65
C THR A 390 -21.53 -8.43 -23.14
N SER A 391 -21.88 -7.48 -24.01
CA SER A 391 -21.97 -7.67 -25.46
C SER A 391 -21.24 -6.57 -26.24
N GLY A 392 -20.60 -6.97 -27.34
CA GLY A 392 -19.92 -6.01 -28.22
C GLY A 392 -19.34 -6.63 -29.46
N ILE A 393 -18.84 -5.76 -30.33
CA ILE A 393 -18.38 -6.10 -31.67
C ILE A 393 -16.93 -5.71 -31.83
N LEU A 394 -16.12 -6.68 -32.27
CA LEU A 394 -14.77 -6.44 -32.72
C LEU A 394 -14.77 -6.17 -34.22
N PHE A 395 -14.09 -5.10 -34.63
CA PHE A 395 -13.80 -4.78 -36.02
C PHE A 395 -12.36 -5.11 -36.33
N SER A 396 -12.10 -5.76 -37.46
CA SER A 396 -10.75 -6.05 -37.94
C SER A 396 -10.53 -5.50 -39.34
N GLY A 397 -9.48 -4.70 -39.51
CA GLY A 397 -9.05 -4.16 -40.80
C GLY A 397 -7.83 -4.91 -41.31
N SER A 398 -7.84 -5.30 -42.59
CA SER A 398 -6.81 -6.16 -43.17
C SER A 398 -6.14 -5.59 -44.41
N ALA A 399 -4.97 -6.13 -44.73
CA ALA A 399 -4.30 -6.01 -46.02
C ALA A 399 -5.13 -6.54 -47.21
N ASP A 400 -6.16 -7.37 -46.95
CA ASP A 400 -7.11 -7.82 -47.96
C ASP A 400 -8.12 -6.75 -48.41
N ARG A 401 -7.99 -5.51 -47.90
CA ARG A 401 -8.79 -4.33 -48.24
C ARG A 401 -10.21 -4.34 -47.66
N THR A 402 -10.52 -5.31 -46.80
CA THR A 402 -11.83 -5.43 -46.15
C THR A 402 -11.76 -5.10 -44.67
N ILE A 403 -12.92 -4.76 -44.11
CA ILE A 403 -13.13 -4.67 -42.66
C ILE A 403 -14.17 -5.72 -42.30
N LYS A 404 -13.91 -6.54 -41.28
CA LYS A 404 -14.84 -7.56 -40.81
C LYS A 404 -15.32 -7.29 -39.41
N LEU A 405 -16.56 -7.69 -39.15
CA LEU A 405 -17.26 -7.53 -37.86
C LEU A 405 -17.45 -8.91 -37.20
N TRP A 406 -17.12 -8.98 -35.92
CA TRP A 406 -17.14 -10.23 -35.14
C TRP A 406 -17.94 -10.05 -33.86
N ASP A 407 -18.82 -11.00 -33.55
CA ASP A 407 -19.42 -11.11 -32.21
C ASP A 407 -18.44 -11.88 -31.34
N VAL A 408 -17.94 -11.21 -30.31
CA VAL A 408 -16.89 -11.75 -29.44
C VAL A 408 -17.40 -12.15 -28.05
N THR A 409 -18.73 -12.18 -27.86
CA THR A 409 -19.37 -12.23 -26.53
C THR A 409 -20.14 -13.50 -26.18
N SER A 410 -20.41 -14.39 -27.13
CA SER A 410 -21.00 -15.72 -26.85
C SER A 410 -19.94 -16.72 -26.35
N THR A 411 -20.11 -17.24 -25.13
CA THR A 411 -19.31 -18.35 -24.57
C THR A 411 -19.58 -19.71 -25.25
N ALA A 412 -20.55 -19.79 -26.16
CA ALA A 412 -20.99 -21.05 -26.76
C ALA A 412 -20.32 -21.40 -28.09
N SER A 413 -19.57 -20.49 -28.74
CA SER A 413 -18.67 -20.80 -29.88
C SER A 413 -18.18 -19.52 -30.58
N LEU A 414 -16.86 -19.36 -30.70
CA LEU A 414 -16.23 -18.48 -31.72
C LEU A 414 -16.38 -19.05 -33.16
N GLU A 415 -17.14 -20.13 -33.32
CA GLU A 415 -17.46 -20.76 -34.61
C GLU A 415 -18.57 -20.01 -35.38
N GLY A 416 -19.23 -19.04 -34.76
CA GLY A 416 -20.15 -18.13 -35.45
C GLY A 416 -19.39 -17.16 -36.34
N GLY A 417 -19.36 -17.45 -37.65
CA GLY A 417 -18.58 -16.70 -38.66
C GLY A 417 -18.83 -15.18 -38.70
N CYS A 418 -18.00 -14.50 -39.49
CA CYS A 418 -18.02 -13.04 -39.71
C CYS A 418 -19.45 -12.49 -39.88
N ILE A 419 -19.87 -11.56 -39.02
CA ILE A 419 -21.21 -10.92 -39.05
C ILE A 419 -21.42 -10.18 -40.37
N GLN A 420 -20.43 -9.37 -40.74
CA GLN A 420 -20.47 -8.52 -41.93
C GLN A 420 -19.05 -8.25 -42.43
N THR A 421 -18.87 -8.32 -43.75
CA THR A 421 -17.66 -7.83 -44.43
C THR A 421 -17.97 -6.50 -45.12
N LEU A 422 -17.30 -5.43 -44.68
CA LEU A 422 -17.38 -4.10 -45.29
C LEU A 422 -16.39 -4.02 -46.45
N ASN A 423 -16.93 -3.78 -47.64
CA ASN A 423 -16.20 -3.66 -48.89
C ASN A 423 -16.24 -2.21 -49.40
N GLY A 424 -15.20 -1.79 -50.09
CA GLY A 424 -15.18 -0.49 -50.79
C GLY A 424 -13.85 0.26 -50.73
N HIS A 425 -12.90 -0.17 -49.90
CA HIS A 425 -11.52 0.31 -49.96
C HIS A 425 -10.75 -0.40 -51.09
N GLY A 426 -9.89 0.36 -51.77
CA GLY A 426 -9.03 -0.10 -52.87
C GLY A 426 -7.67 -0.63 -52.42
N GLY A 427 -7.33 -0.50 -51.13
CA GLY A 427 -6.02 -0.84 -50.56
C GLY A 427 -6.11 -1.28 -49.09
N THR A 428 -4.96 -1.64 -48.52
CA THR A 428 -4.83 -2.08 -47.12
C THR A 428 -5.49 -1.11 -46.15
N ILE A 429 -6.26 -1.63 -45.20
CA ILE A 429 -6.80 -0.83 -44.10
C ILE A 429 -5.67 -0.47 -43.15
N THR A 430 -5.47 0.83 -42.88
CA THR A 430 -4.38 1.34 -42.04
C THR A 430 -4.85 1.79 -40.66
N MET A 431 -6.12 2.20 -40.54
CA MET A 431 -6.67 2.70 -39.29
C MET A 431 -8.16 2.38 -39.17
N LEU A 432 -8.60 2.15 -37.93
CA LEU A 432 -10.00 2.05 -37.54
C LEU A 432 -10.22 2.87 -36.28
N CYS A 433 -11.39 3.49 -36.13
CA CYS A 433 -11.75 4.21 -34.92
C CYS A 433 -13.27 4.33 -34.76
N MET A 434 -13.77 4.06 -33.55
CA MET A 434 -15.17 4.26 -33.22
C MET A 434 -15.41 5.68 -32.69
N ALA A 435 -16.32 6.42 -33.35
CA ALA A 435 -16.87 7.68 -32.86
C ALA A 435 -18.36 7.47 -32.54
N GLY A 436 -18.67 7.18 -31.27
CA GLY A 436 -20.01 6.78 -30.86
C GLY A 436 -20.45 5.50 -31.59
N ASN A 437 -21.50 5.59 -32.41
CA ASN A 437 -21.98 4.47 -33.23
C ASN A 437 -21.42 4.46 -34.66
N THR A 438 -20.55 5.40 -35.01
CA THR A 438 -19.98 5.56 -36.36
C THR A 438 -18.56 4.98 -36.39
N LEU A 439 -18.29 4.10 -37.35
CA LEU A 439 -16.95 3.59 -37.59
C LEU A 439 -16.25 4.46 -38.64
N LEU A 440 -14.99 4.78 -38.39
CA LEU A 440 -14.10 5.46 -39.31
C LEU A 440 -13.03 4.48 -39.77
N SER A 441 -12.71 4.46 -41.07
CA SER A 441 -11.62 3.66 -41.59
C SER A 441 -10.76 4.44 -42.57
N GLY A 442 -9.45 4.22 -42.53
CA GLY A 442 -8.50 4.75 -43.51
C GLY A 442 -7.77 3.65 -44.26
N SER A 443 -7.34 3.95 -45.48
CA SER A 443 -6.64 2.99 -46.33
C SER A 443 -5.52 3.62 -47.14
N VAL A 444 -4.58 2.77 -47.56
CA VAL A 444 -3.51 3.10 -48.52
C VAL A 444 -4.08 3.60 -49.87
N ASP A 445 -5.36 3.34 -50.15
CA ASP A 445 -6.07 3.92 -51.29
C ASP A 445 -6.28 5.44 -51.23
N ARG A 446 -5.77 6.10 -50.19
CA ARG A 446 -5.86 7.55 -49.94
C ARG A 446 -7.27 8.03 -49.66
N THR A 447 -8.10 7.15 -49.10
CA THR A 447 -9.45 7.49 -48.66
C THR A 447 -9.66 7.22 -47.18
N ILE A 448 -10.54 8.04 -46.59
CA ILE A 448 -11.16 7.78 -45.28
C ILE A 448 -12.64 7.54 -45.54
N LYS A 449 -13.19 6.46 -45.00
CA LYS A 449 -14.61 6.13 -45.10
C LYS A 449 -15.30 6.25 -43.75
N VAL A 450 -16.53 6.74 -43.79
CA VAL A 450 -17.42 6.89 -42.64
C VAL A 450 -18.54 5.87 -42.79
N TRP A 451 -18.67 4.99 -41.81
CA TRP A 451 -19.64 3.90 -41.79
C TRP A 451 -20.62 4.08 -40.64
N THR A 452 -21.91 4.06 -40.95
CA THR A 452 -22.98 4.19 -39.95
C THR A 452 -23.90 2.98 -39.98
N ARG A 453 -24.68 2.80 -38.91
CA ARG A 453 -25.67 1.71 -38.84
C ARG A 453 -26.81 1.94 -39.85
N ASP A 454 -27.19 0.88 -40.53
CA ASP A 454 -28.34 0.82 -41.44
C ASP A 454 -29.64 0.83 -40.63
N LYS A 455 -30.46 1.88 -40.83
CA LYS A 455 -31.72 2.08 -40.10
C LYS A 455 -32.76 1.03 -40.47
N ASP A 456 -32.78 0.58 -41.72
CA ASP A 456 -33.77 -0.38 -42.23
C ASP A 456 -33.52 -1.80 -41.69
N ARG A 457 -32.37 -1.98 -41.04
CA ARG A 457 -31.93 -3.24 -40.41
C ARG A 457 -31.80 -3.13 -38.90
N ALA A 458 -32.45 -2.14 -38.27
CA ALA A 458 -32.38 -1.93 -36.82
C ALA A 458 -32.91 -3.11 -35.99
N LEU A 459 -33.73 -3.99 -36.57
CA LEU A 459 -34.27 -5.20 -35.93
C LEU A 459 -33.32 -6.41 -35.98
N LEU A 460 -32.19 -6.34 -36.69
CA LEU A 460 -31.21 -7.42 -36.69
C LEU A 460 -30.56 -7.58 -35.31
N ARG A 461 -30.22 -8.82 -34.97
CA ARG A 461 -29.51 -9.16 -33.72
C ARG A 461 -28.19 -8.38 -33.58
N HIS A 462 -27.50 -8.12 -34.69
CA HIS A 462 -26.27 -7.35 -34.72
C HIS A 462 -26.42 -6.12 -35.64
N PRO A 463 -25.83 -4.96 -35.29
CA PRO A 463 -25.83 -3.78 -36.12
C PRO A 463 -25.16 -4.05 -37.47
N TRP A 464 -25.78 -3.53 -38.53
CA TRP A 464 -25.29 -3.60 -39.90
C TRP A 464 -24.75 -2.24 -40.33
N TYR A 465 -23.54 -2.18 -40.87
CA TYR A 465 -22.87 -0.92 -41.22
C TYR A 465 -22.90 -0.66 -42.73
N MET A 466 -23.09 0.60 -43.12
CA MET A 466 -23.05 1.05 -44.51
C MET A 466 -22.18 2.31 -44.65
N CYS A 467 -21.43 2.41 -45.75
CA CYS A 467 -20.61 3.59 -46.04
C CYS A 467 -21.51 4.76 -46.44
N VAL A 468 -21.48 5.84 -45.65
CA VAL A 468 -22.26 7.06 -45.91
C VAL A 468 -21.41 8.22 -46.46
N GLN A 469 -20.09 8.17 -46.28
CA GLN A 469 -19.18 9.19 -46.79
C GLN A 469 -17.82 8.60 -47.15
N THR A 470 -17.21 9.07 -48.24
CA THR A 470 -15.81 8.81 -48.59
C THR A 470 -15.09 10.14 -48.75
N LEU A 471 -13.99 10.32 -48.02
CA LEU A 471 -13.10 11.48 -48.05
C LEU A 471 -11.82 11.11 -48.77
N SER A 472 -11.36 11.94 -49.70
CA SER A 472 -10.01 11.81 -50.26
C SER A 472 -9.01 12.57 -49.40
N THR A 473 -7.90 11.94 -49.03
CA THR A 473 -6.80 12.55 -48.28
C THR A 473 -5.79 13.26 -49.18
N GLY A 474 -6.02 13.27 -50.50
CA GLY A 474 -5.13 13.90 -51.48
C GLY A 474 -3.97 12.99 -51.90
N GLY A 475 -2.75 13.53 -51.88
CA GLY A 475 -1.53 12.86 -52.36
C GLY A 475 -0.88 11.86 -51.39
N SER A 476 -1.26 11.91 -50.10
CA SER A 476 -0.77 11.00 -49.04
C SER A 476 -1.90 10.10 -48.54
N TRP A 477 -1.58 8.94 -47.97
CA TRP A 477 -2.57 8.07 -47.35
C TRP A 477 -2.59 8.24 -45.82
N PRO A 478 -3.77 8.07 -45.18
CA PRO A 478 -3.89 8.09 -43.72
C PRO A 478 -3.19 6.87 -43.11
N THR A 479 -2.49 7.06 -41.99
CA THR A 479 -1.72 6.01 -41.32
C THR A 479 -2.28 5.64 -39.95
N THR A 480 -2.90 6.59 -39.25
CA THR A 480 -3.40 6.43 -37.88
C THR A 480 -4.42 7.53 -37.59
N VAL A 481 -5.31 7.29 -36.63
CA VAL A 481 -6.30 8.28 -36.18
C VAL A 481 -6.43 8.28 -34.66
N SER A 482 -6.72 9.43 -34.09
CA SER A 482 -7.18 9.58 -32.70
C SER A 482 -8.31 10.61 -32.63
N LEU A 483 -9.27 10.35 -31.75
CA LEU A 483 -10.38 11.26 -31.46
C LEU A 483 -10.09 12.06 -30.20
N LYS A 484 -10.67 13.25 -30.10
CA LYS A 484 -10.68 14.04 -28.87
C LYS A 484 -11.89 13.62 -28.03
N LEU A 485 -11.68 12.99 -26.86
CA LEU A 485 -12.79 12.67 -25.95
C LEU A 485 -13.55 13.95 -25.57
N GLY A 486 -14.88 13.90 -25.64
CA GLY A 486 -15.77 15.03 -25.37
C GLY A 486 -16.12 15.89 -26.59
N ASP A 487 -15.37 15.76 -27.69
CA ASP A 487 -15.68 16.37 -28.99
C ASP A 487 -15.72 15.27 -30.07
N VAL A 488 -16.84 14.56 -30.17
CA VAL A 488 -17.11 13.58 -31.24
C VAL A 488 -17.21 14.23 -32.63
N THR A 489 -16.80 15.48 -32.81
CA THR A 489 -16.83 16.15 -34.12
C THR A 489 -15.45 16.27 -34.76
N SER A 490 -14.36 16.09 -34.01
CA SER A 490 -12.99 16.32 -34.50
C SER A 490 -12.12 15.06 -34.44
N MET A 491 -11.51 14.68 -35.57
CA MET A 491 -10.54 13.59 -35.66
C MET A 491 -9.16 14.09 -36.12
N TYR A 492 -8.11 13.53 -35.52
CA TYR A 492 -6.71 13.83 -35.82
C TYR A 492 -6.11 12.64 -36.56
N VAL A 493 -5.69 12.85 -37.81
CA VAL A 493 -5.27 11.80 -38.73
C VAL A 493 -3.83 12.04 -39.14
N GLY A 494 -2.94 11.11 -38.79
CA GLY A 494 -1.57 11.11 -39.28
C GLY A 494 -1.50 10.62 -40.72
N ASN A 495 -0.52 11.09 -41.50
CA ASN A 495 -0.35 10.68 -42.89
C ASN A 495 1.05 10.18 -43.22
N SER A 496 1.18 9.56 -44.40
CA SER A 496 2.42 8.95 -44.88
C SER A 496 3.56 9.91 -45.18
N THR A 497 3.31 11.23 -45.22
CA THR A 497 4.30 12.27 -45.51
C THR A 497 4.74 13.04 -44.25
N GLY A 498 4.30 12.63 -43.06
CA GLY A 498 4.69 13.26 -41.79
C GLY A 498 3.77 14.38 -41.32
N GLY A 499 2.65 14.59 -42.00
CA GLY A 499 1.66 15.61 -41.65
C GLY A 499 0.50 15.07 -40.81
N LEU A 500 -0.11 15.98 -40.04
CA LEU A 500 -1.28 15.74 -39.21
C LEU A 500 -2.48 16.52 -39.78
N ALA A 501 -3.49 15.80 -40.24
CA ALA A 501 -4.74 16.34 -40.76
C ALA A 501 -5.82 16.33 -39.67
N VAL A 502 -6.52 17.44 -39.47
CA VAL A 502 -7.65 17.55 -38.56
C VAL A 502 -8.92 17.64 -39.39
N TYR A 503 -9.79 16.63 -39.30
CA TYR A 503 -11.11 16.62 -39.93
C TYR A 503 -12.17 16.94 -38.90
N THR A 504 -13.16 17.75 -39.28
CA THR A 504 -14.28 18.10 -38.41
C THR A 504 -15.63 18.04 -39.12
N ALA A 505 -16.69 17.75 -38.37
CA ALA A 505 -18.08 17.91 -38.81
C ALA A 505 -18.78 19.04 -38.07
N SER A 506 -19.81 19.64 -38.69
CA SER A 506 -20.66 20.65 -38.05
C SER A 506 -21.76 19.99 -37.19
N GLY A 507 -21.84 20.35 -35.91
CA GLY A 507 -22.82 19.81 -34.95
C GLY A 507 -22.52 18.38 -34.50
N ARG A 508 -23.44 17.75 -33.77
CA ARG A 508 -23.36 16.34 -33.32
C ARG A 508 -23.53 15.35 -34.49
N TYR A 509 -22.80 15.51 -35.60
CA TYR A 509 -22.94 14.71 -36.83
C TYR A 509 -22.62 13.22 -36.62
N LEU A 510 -21.62 12.90 -35.81
CA LEU A 510 -21.25 11.51 -35.48
C LEU A 510 -22.22 10.87 -34.46
N ASP A 511 -23.13 11.67 -33.88
CA ASP A 511 -24.11 11.30 -32.84
C ASP A 511 -25.56 11.27 -33.38
N ARG A 512 -25.93 12.16 -34.31
CA ARG A 512 -27.26 12.22 -34.92
C ARG A 512 -27.31 11.29 -36.11
N GLN A 513 -28.25 10.35 -36.06
CA GLN A 513 -28.64 9.52 -37.19
C GLN A 513 -29.23 10.39 -38.33
N ALA A 514 -28.35 10.95 -39.17
CA ALA A 514 -28.59 11.65 -40.44
C ALA A 514 -30.07 11.91 -40.81
N GLU A 515 -30.54 13.13 -40.56
CA GLU A 515 -31.76 13.70 -41.17
C GLU A 515 -31.47 14.97 -42.00
N SER A 516 -30.24 15.50 -41.96
CA SER A 516 -29.82 16.61 -42.84
C SER A 516 -28.47 16.32 -43.50
N THR A 517 -28.32 16.76 -44.75
CA THR A 517 -27.06 16.79 -45.52
C THR A 517 -26.04 17.80 -44.96
N ASP A 518 -26.46 18.62 -44.00
CA ASP A 518 -25.70 19.69 -43.40
C ASP A 518 -24.95 19.16 -42.15
N GLY A 519 -23.76 18.57 -42.38
CA GLY A 519 -23.01 17.89 -41.31
C GLY A 519 -21.77 17.08 -41.72
N GLN A 520 -21.54 16.84 -43.02
CA GLN A 520 -20.43 16.00 -43.50
C GLN A 520 -19.06 16.33 -42.91
N MET A 521 -18.25 15.30 -42.60
CA MET A 521 -16.86 15.48 -42.16
C MET A 521 -16.06 16.18 -43.27
N LYS A 522 -15.27 17.20 -42.93
CA LYS A 522 -14.42 17.96 -43.87
C LYS A 522 -13.06 18.23 -43.25
N LEU A 523 -12.04 18.36 -44.09
CA LEU A 523 -10.70 18.76 -43.64
C LEU A 523 -10.76 20.20 -43.11
N LYS A 524 -10.38 20.40 -41.84
CA LYS A 524 -10.34 21.70 -41.18
C LYS A 524 -8.93 22.30 -41.19
N ARG A 525 -7.92 21.49 -40.87
CA ARG A 525 -6.50 21.90 -40.83
C ARG A 525 -5.59 20.78 -41.29
N LEU A 526 -4.43 21.15 -41.83
CA LEU A 526 -3.35 20.23 -42.18
C LEU A 526 -2.02 20.83 -41.73
N TYR A 527 -1.35 20.17 -40.79
CA TYR A 527 -0.01 20.50 -40.34
C TYR A 527 0.99 19.63 -41.11
N THR A 528 1.97 20.24 -41.76
CA THR A 528 2.94 19.53 -42.63
C THR A 528 4.37 19.58 -42.10
N HIS A 529 4.60 20.31 -41.00
CA HIS A 529 5.92 20.59 -40.43
C HIS A 529 6.32 19.69 -39.27
N LEU A 530 5.48 18.74 -38.88
CA LEU A 530 5.70 17.89 -37.71
C LEU A 530 6.85 16.92 -37.96
N HIS A 531 6.65 15.94 -38.83
CA HIS A 531 7.67 14.94 -39.13
C HIS A 531 8.19 15.05 -40.56
N THR A 532 9.47 14.70 -40.73
CA THR A 532 10.12 14.63 -42.06
C THR A 532 9.76 13.34 -42.81
N LEU A 533 9.32 12.31 -42.07
CA LEU A 533 8.83 11.04 -42.58
C LEU A 533 7.43 10.74 -42.02
N GLY A 534 6.75 9.72 -42.55
CA GLY A 534 5.37 9.40 -42.19
C GLY A 534 5.08 9.30 -40.68
N ILE A 535 3.91 9.78 -40.26
CA ILE A 535 3.40 9.62 -38.90
C ILE A 535 2.90 8.18 -38.74
N THR A 536 3.14 7.59 -37.58
CA THR A 536 2.90 6.17 -37.33
C THR A 536 1.95 5.90 -36.18
N GLN A 537 1.87 6.82 -35.22
CA GLN A 537 0.82 6.85 -34.21
C GLN A 537 0.50 8.32 -33.90
N VAL A 538 -0.77 8.57 -33.63
CA VAL A 538 -1.28 9.84 -33.13
C VAL A 538 -2.05 9.53 -31.86
N LEU A 539 -1.79 10.27 -30.79
CA LEU A 539 -2.48 10.15 -29.50
C LEU A 539 -2.91 11.54 -29.06
N VAL A 540 -4.21 11.75 -28.87
CA VAL A 540 -4.76 13.02 -28.38
C VAL A 540 -4.87 12.96 -26.85
N ILE A 541 -4.34 13.98 -26.17
CA ILE A 541 -4.44 14.19 -24.72
C ILE A 541 -5.48 15.31 -24.50
N PRO A 542 -6.77 14.95 -24.30
CA PRO A 542 -7.88 15.88 -24.41
C PRO A 542 -7.94 16.90 -23.26
N ASP A 543 -7.51 16.51 -22.07
CA ASP A 543 -7.47 17.33 -20.85
C ASP A 543 -6.48 18.50 -20.97
N GLN A 544 -5.45 18.36 -21.79
CA GLN A 544 -4.41 19.39 -21.96
C GLN A 544 -4.39 20.02 -23.36
N ASN A 545 -5.33 19.63 -24.24
CA ASN A 545 -5.32 20.01 -25.65
C ASN A 545 -3.98 19.70 -26.36
N LEU A 546 -3.33 18.60 -26.01
CA LEU A 546 -2.08 18.19 -26.66
C LEU A 546 -2.32 17.03 -27.63
N VAL A 547 -1.46 16.93 -28.64
CA VAL A 547 -1.39 15.80 -29.56
C VAL A 547 0.04 15.30 -29.57
N VAL A 548 0.21 14.00 -29.32
CA VAL A 548 1.47 13.30 -29.45
C VAL A 548 1.51 12.61 -30.81
N THR A 549 2.57 12.83 -31.58
CA THR A 549 2.80 12.18 -32.86
C THR A 549 4.14 11.44 -32.87
N LEU A 550 4.12 10.18 -33.32
CA LEU A 550 5.32 9.36 -33.49
C LEU A 550 5.66 9.25 -34.97
N GLY A 551 6.88 9.62 -35.36
CA GLY A 551 7.32 9.61 -36.75
C GLY A 551 8.20 8.42 -37.12
N PHE A 552 8.37 8.20 -38.42
CA PHE A 552 9.42 7.34 -38.97
C PHE A 552 10.83 7.95 -38.88
N ASP A 553 10.94 9.21 -38.48
CA ASP A 553 12.17 9.99 -38.35
C ASP A 553 12.78 9.95 -36.94
N ASP A 554 12.51 8.88 -36.19
CA ASP A 554 13.00 8.61 -34.83
C ASP A 554 12.59 9.63 -33.76
N LYS A 555 11.56 10.43 -34.04
CA LYS A 555 11.05 11.48 -33.15
C LYS A 555 9.65 11.19 -32.63
N ALA A 556 9.43 11.57 -31.38
CA ALA A 556 8.10 11.77 -30.81
C ALA A 556 7.91 13.27 -30.58
N GLN A 557 6.82 13.84 -31.09
CA GLN A 557 6.51 15.26 -30.95
C GLN A 557 5.23 15.44 -30.15
N ILE A 558 5.26 16.39 -29.22
CA ILE A 558 4.09 16.81 -28.45
C ILE A 558 3.77 18.22 -28.93
N CYS A 559 2.61 18.39 -29.57
CA CYS A 559 2.19 19.67 -30.12
C CYS A 559 0.82 20.10 -29.58
N ASP A 560 0.59 21.41 -29.53
CA ASP A 560 -0.72 21.96 -29.18
C ASP A 560 -1.74 21.64 -30.28
N ALA A 561 -2.88 21.05 -29.89
CA ALA A 561 -3.89 20.55 -30.80
C ALA A 561 -4.57 21.65 -31.63
N ILE A 562 -4.52 22.90 -31.16
CA ILE A 562 -5.14 24.04 -31.83
C ILE A 562 -4.14 24.69 -32.78
N SER A 563 -3.01 25.16 -32.29
CA SER A 563 -2.02 25.90 -33.08
C SER A 563 -1.15 24.99 -33.97
N GLY A 564 -0.96 23.73 -33.59
CA GLY A 564 0.01 22.82 -34.23
C GLY A 564 1.46 23.17 -33.91
N VAL A 565 1.70 24.05 -32.92
CA VAL A 565 3.05 24.38 -32.44
C VAL A 565 3.59 23.20 -31.64
N VAL A 566 4.79 22.76 -31.96
CA VAL A 566 5.49 21.69 -31.24
C VAL A 566 6.02 22.27 -29.93
N ALA A 567 5.53 21.74 -28.80
CA ALA A 567 5.97 22.11 -27.46
C ALA A 567 7.23 21.33 -27.06
N VAL A 568 7.23 20.02 -27.28
CA VAL A 568 8.34 19.12 -26.91
C VAL A 568 8.67 18.21 -28.08
N THR A 569 9.97 18.03 -28.35
CA THR A 569 10.49 17.00 -29.25
C THR A 569 11.35 16.04 -28.45
N ILE A 570 10.92 14.78 -28.39
CA ILE A 570 11.68 13.68 -27.80
C ILE A 570 12.39 12.98 -28.96
N ASP A 571 13.72 13.08 -28.99
CA ASP A 571 14.55 12.60 -30.08
C ASP A 571 15.25 11.28 -29.70
N ASN A 572 15.13 10.26 -30.55
CA ASN A 572 15.82 8.98 -30.41
C ASN A 572 16.86 8.74 -31.53
N ALA A 573 17.21 9.78 -32.30
CA ALA A 573 18.13 9.71 -33.43
C ALA A 573 19.55 9.26 -33.02
N ALA A 574 20.00 9.58 -31.81
CA ALA A 574 21.31 9.13 -31.30
C ALA A 574 21.43 7.59 -31.26
N ARG A 575 20.31 6.88 -31.24
CA ARG A 575 20.24 5.41 -31.25
C ARG A 575 19.86 4.84 -32.61
N HIS A 576 19.49 5.68 -33.58
CA HIS A 576 18.87 5.27 -34.85
C HIS A 576 17.70 4.29 -34.64
N CYS A 577 16.90 4.53 -33.59
CA CYS A 577 15.84 3.65 -33.14
C CYS A 577 14.49 4.36 -33.17
N ARG A 578 13.63 3.92 -34.07
CA ARG A 578 12.29 4.50 -34.23
C ARG A 578 11.38 4.19 -33.04
N PHE A 579 10.59 5.19 -32.61
CA PHE A 579 9.45 4.97 -31.72
C PHE A 579 8.39 4.10 -32.39
N ARG A 580 7.89 3.13 -31.63
CA ARG A 580 6.96 2.12 -32.12
C ARG A 580 5.54 2.35 -31.63
N ALA A 581 5.39 2.65 -30.34
CA ALA A 581 4.11 2.91 -29.74
C ALA A 581 4.19 3.87 -28.55
N CYS A 582 3.07 4.49 -28.23
CA CYS A 582 2.89 5.34 -27.07
C CYS A 582 1.50 5.20 -26.46
N ASP A 583 1.40 5.49 -25.17
CA ASP A 583 0.11 5.62 -24.47
C ASP A 583 0.21 6.58 -23.28
N TRP A 584 -0.95 7.09 -22.84
CA TRP A 584 -1.06 8.19 -21.87
C TRP A 584 -1.70 7.74 -20.56
N ASP A 585 -1.00 7.97 -19.45
CA ASP A 585 -1.56 7.84 -18.12
C ASP A 585 -2.21 9.14 -17.69
N LYS A 586 -3.55 9.18 -17.79
CA LYS A 586 -4.35 10.33 -17.40
C LYS A 586 -4.26 10.67 -15.91
N VAL A 587 -4.08 9.68 -15.03
CA VAL A 587 -4.13 9.90 -13.58
C VAL A 587 -2.85 10.58 -13.11
N HIS A 588 -1.70 10.10 -13.59
CA HIS A 588 -0.38 10.56 -13.12
C HIS A 588 0.30 11.51 -14.09
N ARG A 589 -0.31 11.72 -15.26
CA ARG A 589 0.14 12.64 -16.31
C ARG A 589 1.51 12.27 -16.89
N ASP A 590 1.73 10.98 -17.09
CA ASP A 590 2.93 10.41 -17.69
C ASP A 590 2.66 9.81 -19.07
N LEU A 591 3.58 10.09 -19.99
CA LEU A 591 3.62 9.55 -21.34
C LEU A 591 4.59 8.37 -21.40
N TYR A 592 4.08 7.21 -21.81
CA TYR A 592 4.87 6.01 -22.02
C TYR A 592 5.18 5.84 -23.50
N LEU A 593 6.44 5.61 -23.83
CA LEU A 593 6.94 5.42 -25.18
C LEU A 593 7.73 4.11 -25.26
N VAL A 594 7.60 3.36 -26.33
CA VAL A 594 8.49 2.23 -26.63
C VAL A 594 9.15 2.38 -27.98
N ASP A 595 10.42 2.01 -28.09
CA ASP A 595 11.19 2.02 -29.34
C ASP A 595 11.38 0.61 -29.94
N ASN A 596 11.77 0.54 -31.21
CA ASN A 596 12.09 -0.72 -31.89
C ASN A 596 13.31 -1.46 -31.30
N GLY A 597 14.14 -0.77 -30.51
CA GLY A 597 15.28 -1.35 -29.80
C GLY A 597 14.90 -2.09 -28.51
N GLY A 598 13.62 -2.00 -28.10
CA GLY A 598 13.09 -2.57 -26.87
C GLY A 598 13.32 -1.70 -25.64
N GLU A 599 13.44 -0.38 -25.80
CA GLU A 599 13.48 0.55 -24.67
C GLU A 599 12.09 1.11 -24.37
N LEU A 600 11.70 1.05 -23.10
CA LEU A 600 10.55 1.75 -22.52
C LEU A 600 11.04 3.09 -21.95
N ILE A 601 10.38 4.18 -22.34
CA ILE A 601 10.70 5.54 -21.89
C ILE A 601 9.46 6.10 -21.21
N ILE A 602 9.63 6.61 -20.00
CA ILE A 602 8.60 7.25 -19.19
C ILE A 602 8.91 8.75 -19.17
N TRP A 603 8.00 9.56 -19.71
CA TRP A 603 8.16 11.00 -19.82
C TRP A 603 7.05 11.71 -19.04
N SER A 604 7.43 12.53 -18.07
CA SER A 604 6.46 13.34 -17.33
C SER A 604 6.11 14.59 -18.13
N LEU A 605 4.82 14.84 -18.36
CA LEU A 605 4.43 16.15 -18.91
C LEU A 605 4.55 17.26 -17.87
N ASP A 606 4.35 16.96 -16.58
CA ASP A 606 4.41 17.96 -15.52
C ASP A 606 5.83 18.43 -15.23
N ALA A 607 6.80 17.50 -15.27
CA ALA A 607 8.22 17.85 -15.11
C ALA A 607 8.92 18.17 -16.44
N GLU A 608 8.22 18.07 -17.57
CA GLU A 608 8.75 18.23 -18.94
C GLU A 608 10.07 17.47 -19.21
N LYS A 609 10.27 16.33 -18.55
CA LYS A 609 11.50 15.54 -18.63
C LYS A 609 11.25 14.04 -18.63
N CYS A 610 12.23 13.32 -19.14
CA CYS A 610 12.29 11.86 -19.02
C CYS A 610 12.47 11.49 -17.54
N ILE A 611 11.50 10.75 -16.97
CA ILE A 611 11.61 10.19 -15.63
C ILE A 611 12.55 8.99 -15.66
N LYS A 612 12.33 8.07 -16.60
CA LYS A 612 13.05 6.80 -16.63
C LYS A 612 13.14 6.22 -18.04
N ARG A 613 14.25 5.53 -18.30
CA ARG A 613 14.41 4.62 -19.44
C ARG A 613 14.71 3.23 -18.93
N GLU A 614 14.01 2.22 -19.42
CA GLU A 614 14.14 0.83 -19.00
C GLU A 614 14.26 -0.06 -20.23
N ARG A 615 15.22 -0.99 -20.24
CA ARG A 615 15.37 -1.93 -21.35
C ARG A 615 14.49 -3.14 -21.13
N LEU A 616 13.54 -3.35 -22.04
CA LEU A 616 12.63 -4.48 -22.01
C LEU A 616 13.35 -5.76 -22.49
N PRO A 617 12.95 -6.95 -22.01
CA PRO A 617 13.57 -8.23 -22.39
C PRO A 617 13.44 -8.58 -23.88
N ALA A 618 12.42 -8.03 -24.54
CA ALA A 618 12.17 -8.20 -25.96
C ALA A 618 11.71 -6.88 -26.60
N PRO A 619 12.00 -6.64 -27.90
CA PRO A 619 11.52 -5.47 -28.60
C PRO A 619 10.00 -5.35 -28.54
N ALA A 620 9.53 -4.24 -27.99
CA ALA A 620 8.11 -3.99 -27.84
C ALA A 620 7.50 -3.52 -29.17
N THR A 621 6.47 -4.22 -29.63
CA THR A 621 5.60 -3.79 -30.71
C THR A 621 4.53 -2.84 -30.24
N ASN A 622 4.18 -2.87 -28.94
CA ASN A 622 3.22 -1.94 -28.35
C ASN A 622 3.36 -1.74 -26.82
N VAL A 623 2.78 -0.65 -26.33
CA VAL A 623 2.60 -0.32 -24.90
C VAL A 623 1.20 0.24 -24.68
N SER A 624 0.53 -0.16 -23.60
CA SER A 624 -0.73 0.45 -23.19
C SER A 624 -0.84 0.55 -21.67
N VAL A 625 -1.36 1.68 -21.18
CA VAL A 625 -1.63 1.94 -19.78
C VAL A 625 -2.91 1.22 -19.35
N TRP A 626 -2.87 0.56 -18.20
CA TRP A 626 -3.99 -0.20 -17.64
C TRP A 626 -4.23 0.15 -16.16
N ALA A 627 -5.48 -0.01 -15.71
CA ALA A 627 -5.95 0.31 -14.35
C ALA A 627 -5.45 1.67 -13.84
N GLY A 628 -5.74 2.73 -14.62
CA GLY A 628 -5.44 4.11 -14.23
C GLY A 628 -3.95 4.43 -14.03
N GLY A 629 -3.03 3.70 -14.69
CA GLY A 629 -1.60 3.93 -14.53
C GLY A 629 -0.87 2.92 -13.65
N SER A 630 -1.60 2.02 -12.99
CA SER A 630 -1.03 1.04 -12.06
C SER A 630 -0.28 -0.09 -12.76
N TYR A 631 -0.55 -0.31 -14.06
CA TYR A 631 0.12 -1.33 -14.85
C TYR A 631 0.37 -0.84 -16.28
N LEU A 632 1.39 -1.41 -16.91
CA LEU A 632 1.65 -1.31 -18.33
C LEU A 632 1.52 -2.70 -18.96
N MET A 633 0.79 -2.78 -20.06
CA MET A 633 0.82 -3.94 -20.93
C MET A 633 1.79 -3.65 -22.07
N VAL A 634 2.81 -4.49 -22.21
CA VAL A 634 3.83 -4.36 -23.25
C VAL A 634 3.78 -5.61 -24.12
N GLN A 635 3.64 -5.42 -25.43
CA GLN A 635 3.60 -6.52 -26.38
C GLN A 635 4.89 -6.59 -27.18
N SER A 636 5.28 -7.81 -27.54
CA SER A 636 6.36 -8.13 -28.47
C SER A 636 5.77 -8.88 -29.67
N ALA A 637 6.61 -9.23 -30.65
CA ALA A 637 6.18 -9.97 -31.83
C ALA A 637 5.57 -11.36 -31.52
N ALA A 638 5.90 -11.94 -30.36
CA ALA A 638 5.48 -13.29 -29.96
C ALA A 638 4.59 -13.31 -28.70
N ASN A 639 4.83 -12.43 -27.73
CA ASN A 639 4.21 -12.48 -26.40
C ASN A 639 3.69 -11.11 -25.94
N ALA A 640 2.70 -11.11 -25.05
CA ALA A 640 2.27 -9.94 -24.28
C ALA A 640 2.67 -10.11 -22.81
N VAL A 641 3.24 -9.07 -22.20
CA VAL A 641 3.71 -9.06 -20.81
C VAL A 641 3.04 -7.92 -20.05
N LYS A 642 2.61 -8.19 -18.83
CA LYS A 642 2.06 -7.20 -17.90
C LYS A 642 3.15 -6.76 -16.93
N TYR A 643 3.37 -5.46 -16.84
CA TYR A 643 4.27 -4.80 -15.89
C TYR A 643 3.43 -4.07 -14.84
N ALA A 644 3.75 -4.22 -13.57
CA ALA A 644 3.23 -3.35 -12.53
C ALA A 644 4.03 -2.04 -12.52
N VAL A 645 3.34 -0.91 -12.49
CA VAL A 645 3.95 0.40 -12.32
C VAL A 645 3.92 0.70 -10.83
N VAL A 646 5.01 0.35 -10.16
CA VAL A 646 5.20 0.70 -8.76
C VAL A 646 5.84 2.08 -8.72
N ARG A 647 5.03 3.07 -8.37
CA ARG A 647 5.45 4.48 -8.26
C ARG A 647 6.14 4.76 -6.93
N ASP A 648 5.92 3.88 -5.96
CA ASP A 648 6.60 3.84 -4.65
C ASP A 648 7.83 2.92 -4.71
N ALA A 649 8.73 3.13 -5.66
CA ALA A 649 10.06 2.55 -5.55
C ALA A 649 10.70 3.16 -4.29
N THR A 650 10.77 2.39 -3.21
CA THR A 650 11.21 2.87 -1.89
C THR A 650 12.68 3.28 -1.84
N TYR A 651 13.40 3.22 -2.97
CA TYR A 651 14.75 3.74 -3.10
C TYR A 651 15.14 4.12 -4.53
N VAL A 652 16.08 5.05 -4.65
CA VAL A 652 16.83 5.37 -5.87
C VAL A 652 18.20 4.69 -5.82
N GLU A 653 18.61 4.05 -6.91
CA GLU A 653 19.90 3.36 -7.02
C GLU A 653 20.90 4.20 -7.82
N CYS A 654 22.00 4.57 -7.18
CA CYS A 654 23.03 5.45 -7.71
C CYS A 654 24.30 4.63 -7.96
N LYS A 655 24.60 4.38 -9.24
CA LYS A 655 25.77 3.60 -9.65
C LYS A 655 26.92 4.52 -10.02
N ALA A 656 28.00 4.45 -9.25
CA ALA A 656 29.22 5.14 -9.61
C ALA A 656 30.49 4.41 -9.12
N HIS A 657 30.45 3.77 -7.94
CA HIS A 657 31.63 3.09 -7.41
C HIS A 657 31.89 1.79 -8.15
N SER A 658 33.18 1.44 -8.23
CA SER A 658 33.62 0.16 -8.78
C SER A 658 33.91 -0.87 -7.69
N ASP A 659 33.84 -0.48 -6.42
CA ASP A 659 34.02 -1.35 -5.26
C ASP A 659 33.08 -0.95 -4.11
N ALA A 660 33.11 -1.68 -2.99
CA ALA A 660 32.24 -1.49 -1.84
C ALA A 660 32.27 -0.05 -1.31
N VAL A 661 31.08 0.48 -0.99
CA VAL A 661 30.93 1.79 -0.36
C VAL A 661 31.09 1.62 1.15
N ILE A 662 32.15 2.23 1.70
CA ILE A 662 32.53 2.04 3.11
C ILE A 662 31.80 3.00 4.05
N ALA A 663 31.54 4.23 3.59
CA ALA A 663 30.91 5.28 4.38
C ALA A 663 30.15 6.26 3.47
N VAL A 664 29.07 6.80 4.01
CA VAL A 664 28.26 7.86 3.38
C VAL A 664 27.99 8.95 4.40
N VAL A 665 27.99 10.21 3.96
CA VAL A 665 27.66 11.35 4.82
C VAL A 665 26.74 12.30 4.06
N ALA A 666 25.67 12.75 4.72
CA ALA A 666 24.79 13.79 4.20
C ALA A 666 25.03 15.11 4.96
N ILE A 667 25.27 16.19 4.22
CA ILE A 667 25.55 17.52 4.76
C ILE A 667 24.25 18.28 4.94
N THR A 668 24.08 18.87 6.13
CA THR A 668 23.02 19.83 6.40
C THR A 668 23.64 21.23 6.36
N PRO A 669 23.30 22.09 5.38
CA PRO A 669 23.77 23.46 5.40
C PRO A 669 23.17 24.17 6.62
N CYS A 670 24.03 24.73 7.47
CA CYS A 670 23.61 25.66 8.51
C CYS A 670 23.08 26.95 7.86
N GLU A 671 22.11 27.60 8.52
CA GLU A 671 21.31 28.72 7.99
C GLU A 671 22.10 29.78 7.20
N GLU A 672 21.46 30.25 6.11
CA GLU A 672 21.68 31.39 5.20
C GLU A 672 23.08 31.91 4.81
N GLU A 673 24.18 31.67 5.55
CA GLU A 673 25.49 32.28 5.26
C GLU A 673 26.54 31.34 4.65
N HIS A 674 26.37 30.01 4.75
CA HIS A 674 27.34 29.03 4.25
C HIS A 674 26.70 27.93 3.40
N ILE A 675 26.03 28.33 2.32
CA ILE A 675 25.82 27.43 1.18
C ILE A 675 27.22 27.07 0.67
N THR A 676 27.59 25.79 0.69
CA THR A 676 28.80 25.33 -0.01
C THR A 676 28.71 25.84 -1.45
N SER A 677 29.78 26.45 -1.96
CA SER A 677 29.76 27.08 -3.29
C SER A 677 29.34 26.12 -4.42
N SER A 678 29.35 24.81 -4.14
CA SER A 678 29.02 23.69 -5.04
C SER A 678 27.59 23.14 -4.94
N GLY A 679 26.78 23.49 -3.92
CA GLY A 679 25.42 22.93 -3.76
C GLY A 679 25.37 21.43 -3.40
N ALA A 680 26.50 20.85 -2.99
CA ALA A 680 26.65 19.45 -2.64
C ALA A 680 25.99 19.08 -1.30
N THR A 681 25.24 17.98 -1.25
CA THR A 681 24.51 17.53 -0.04
C THR A 681 24.87 16.13 0.43
N VAL A 682 25.52 15.28 -0.38
CA VAL A 682 25.86 13.90 -0.01
C VAL A 682 27.24 13.52 -0.55
N PHE A 683 28.05 12.87 0.29
CA PHE A 683 29.37 12.33 -0.03
C PHE A 683 29.42 10.82 0.25
N SER A 684 30.17 10.08 -0.56
CA SER A 684 30.45 8.65 -0.34
C SER A 684 31.94 8.36 -0.48
N ALA A 685 32.44 7.44 0.34
CA ALA A 685 33.77 6.87 0.27
C ALA A 685 33.68 5.39 -0.07
N SER A 686 34.67 4.87 -0.79
CA SER A 686 34.70 3.47 -1.22
C SER A 686 36.11 2.91 -1.24
N LEU A 687 36.21 1.58 -1.22
CA LEU A 687 37.44 0.82 -1.44
C LEU A 687 38.01 0.99 -2.86
N ASP A 688 37.27 1.62 -3.79
CA ASP A 688 37.83 2.06 -5.07
C ASP A 688 38.78 3.26 -4.95
N ASN A 689 39.12 3.67 -3.73
CA ASN A 689 39.92 4.82 -3.36
C ASN A 689 39.35 6.15 -3.85
N SER A 690 38.05 6.23 -4.11
CA SER A 690 37.39 7.48 -4.49
C SER A 690 36.45 8.01 -3.42
N LEU A 691 36.47 9.33 -3.27
CA LEU A 691 35.46 10.12 -2.60
C LEU A 691 34.58 10.75 -3.67
N ARG A 692 33.27 10.53 -3.64
CA ARG A 692 32.35 11.10 -4.62
C ARG A 692 31.34 12.04 -3.97
N CYS A 693 31.13 13.17 -4.65
CA CYS A 693 30.10 14.15 -4.35
C CYS A 693 28.89 13.89 -5.24
N TRP A 694 27.70 13.88 -4.65
CA TRP A 694 26.45 13.58 -5.36
C TRP A 694 25.58 14.83 -5.51
N ASP A 695 24.93 14.92 -6.66
CA ASP A 695 23.95 15.97 -6.94
C ASP A 695 22.66 15.76 -6.12
N PRO A 696 22.14 16.80 -5.46
CA PRO A 696 20.95 16.67 -4.62
C PRO A 696 19.66 16.34 -5.37
N TYR A 697 19.58 16.60 -6.68
CA TYR A 697 18.34 16.46 -7.45
C TYR A 697 18.33 15.21 -8.31
N ASP A 698 19.38 15.04 -9.12
CA ASP A 698 19.48 13.95 -10.09
C ASP A 698 20.30 12.76 -9.57
N LEU A 699 20.93 12.88 -8.38
CA LEU A 699 21.76 11.86 -7.75
C LEU A 699 22.87 11.31 -8.66
N LYS A 700 23.39 12.17 -9.53
CA LYS A 700 24.59 11.90 -10.34
C LYS A 700 25.83 12.39 -9.60
N VAL A 701 26.97 11.80 -9.93
CA VAL A 701 28.27 12.29 -9.44
C VAL A 701 28.52 13.69 -10.01
N LEU A 702 28.72 14.67 -9.13
CA LEU A 702 29.13 16.03 -9.51
C LEU A 702 30.63 16.09 -9.78
N TYR A 703 31.40 15.66 -8.79
CA TYR A 703 32.84 15.56 -8.83
C TYR A 703 33.30 14.53 -7.81
N GLY A 704 34.58 14.19 -7.83
CA GLY A 704 35.17 13.29 -6.84
C GLY A 704 36.65 13.54 -6.65
N PHE A 705 37.16 13.04 -5.54
CA PHE A 705 38.58 13.04 -5.20
C PHE A 705 39.09 11.61 -5.22
N GLU A 706 40.33 11.42 -5.63
CA GLU A 706 40.99 10.12 -5.59
C GLU A 706 42.08 10.13 -4.54
N GLU A 707 42.00 9.15 -3.64
CA GLU A 707 43.07 8.83 -2.73
C GLU A 707 44.10 7.94 -3.46
N LYS A 708 45.37 8.33 -3.39
CA LYS A 708 46.44 7.68 -4.18
C LYS A 708 47.44 6.92 -3.32
N THR A 709 47.44 7.14 -2.01
CA THR A 709 48.49 6.60 -1.14
C THR A 709 48.08 5.33 -0.40
N SER A 710 46.80 5.18 -0.06
CA SER A 710 46.31 4.11 0.81
C SER A 710 44.79 3.95 0.67
N GLU A 711 44.26 2.77 1.02
CA GLU A 711 42.81 2.54 1.04
C GLU A 711 42.11 3.39 2.11
N ILE A 712 40.89 3.83 1.80
CA ILE A 712 40.05 4.61 2.71
C ILE A 712 39.25 3.63 3.57
N SER A 713 39.36 3.77 4.89
CA SER A 713 38.77 2.84 5.87
C SER A 713 37.62 3.45 6.67
N ALA A 714 37.60 4.77 6.87
CA ALA A 714 36.55 5.48 7.60
C ALA A 714 36.35 6.90 7.04
N MET A 715 35.16 7.48 7.24
CA MET A 715 34.86 8.85 6.85
C MET A 715 33.94 9.53 7.88
N ALA A 716 34.19 10.81 8.13
CA ALA A 716 33.28 11.70 8.87
C ALA A 716 33.28 13.10 8.25
N TYR A 717 32.33 13.95 8.67
CA TYR A 717 32.23 15.32 8.20
C TYR A 717 32.30 16.30 9.36
N SER A 718 33.19 17.28 9.24
CA SER A 718 33.32 18.43 10.13
C SER A 718 32.37 19.51 9.65
N ALA A 719 31.32 19.74 10.44
CA ALA A 719 30.26 20.68 10.10
C ALA A 719 30.71 22.13 10.32
N LEU A 720 31.47 22.38 11.40
CA LEU A 720 31.94 23.72 11.75
C LEU A 720 32.92 24.29 10.70
N HIS A 721 33.80 23.44 10.17
CA HIS A 721 34.84 23.88 9.26
C HIS A 721 34.57 23.52 7.79
N ASN A 722 33.46 22.83 7.49
CA ASN A 722 33.12 22.32 6.16
C ASN A 722 34.29 21.51 5.55
N ARG A 723 34.64 20.40 6.22
CA ARG A 723 35.75 19.52 5.83
C ARG A 723 35.32 18.06 5.87
N LEU A 724 35.81 17.29 4.90
CA LEU A 724 35.70 15.83 4.95
C LEU A 724 36.93 15.26 5.64
N LEU A 725 36.71 14.31 6.54
CA LEU A 725 37.75 13.63 7.28
C LEU A 725 37.77 12.17 6.85
N THR A 726 38.94 11.64 6.54
CA THR A 726 39.09 10.23 6.16
C THR A 726 40.20 9.57 6.95
N GLY A 727 39.95 8.34 7.40
CA GLY A 727 40.97 7.42 7.86
C GLY A 727 41.49 6.57 6.71
N SER A 728 42.75 6.15 6.83
CA SER A 728 43.37 5.23 5.88
C SER A 728 43.99 4.00 6.54
N GLU A 729 44.18 2.97 5.73
CA GLU A 729 44.85 1.71 6.10
C GLU A 729 46.26 1.93 6.67
N ASP A 730 46.98 2.94 6.18
CA ASP A 730 48.32 3.32 6.64
C ASP A 730 48.34 4.12 7.97
N GLY A 731 47.19 4.33 8.61
CA GLY A 731 47.09 5.04 9.89
C GLY A 731 47.14 6.56 9.80
N CYS A 732 46.97 7.13 8.61
CA CYS A 732 46.87 8.58 8.43
C CYS A 732 45.45 9.09 8.66
N LEU A 733 45.34 10.22 9.37
CA LEU A 733 44.14 11.07 9.34
C LEU A 733 44.31 12.08 8.22
N LYS A 734 43.33 12.17 7.31
CA LYS A 734 43.30 13.17 6.25
C LYS A 734 42.11 14.11 6.41
N GLN A 735 42.37 15.39 6.19
CA GLN A 735 41.36 16.46 6.22
C GLN A 735 41.30 17.10 4.83
N TRP A 736 40.19 16.89 4.14
CA TRP A 736 39.94 17.36 2.78
C TRP A 736 39.11 18.64 2.79
N ASN A 737 39.53 19.58 1.97
CA ASN A 737 38.71 20.72 1.59
C ASN A 737 37.73 20.29 0.50
N VAL A 738 36.44 20.44 0.79
CA VAL A 738 35.34 19.97 -0.07
C VAL A 738 35.25 20.76 -1.37
N ASP A 739 35.65 22.03 -1.39
CA ASP A 739 35.51 22.90 -2.56
C ASP A 739 36.58 22.64 -3.63
N ASN A 740 37.79 22.20 -3.23
CA ASN A 740 38.93 22.10 -4.14
C ASN A 740 39.72 20.79 -4.06
N GLY A 741 39.39 19.89 -3.12
CA GLY A 741 40.05 18.59 -2.97
C GLY A 741 41.45 18.65 -2.37
N HIS A 742 41.96 19.82 -1.97
CA HIS A 742 43.22 19.89 -1.23
C HIS A 742 43.06 19.25 0.14
N TYR A 743 44.06 18.48 0.58
CA TYR A 743 44.02 17.82 1.87
C TYR A 743 45.31 17.99 2.68
N PHE A 744 45.15 17.95 4.00
CA PHE A 744 46.23 17.71 4.94
C PHE A 744 46.25 16.24 5.33
N SER A 745 47.43 15.69 5.59
CA SER A 745 47.60 14.30 6.04
C SER A 745 48.50 14.25 7.26
N VAL A 746 48.05 13.55 8.29
CA VAL A 746 48.74 13.42 9.57
C VAL A 746 48.92 11.95 9.93
N PRO A 747 50.14 11.38 9.75
CA PRO A 747 50.43 9.99 10.09
C PRO A 747 50.76 9.86 11.58
N LYS A 748 49.81 9.36 12.39
CA LYS A 748 50.04 9.15 13.83
C LYS A 748 49.65 7.78 14.35
N HIS A 749 48.66 7.12 13.74
CA HIS A 749 48.37 5.75 14.09
C HIS A 749 49.45 4.84 13.52
N ALA A 750 49.79 3.79 14.24
CA ALA A 750 50.79 2.81 13.81
C ALA A 750 50.19 1.75 12.88
N ASN A 751 48.86 1.66 12.86
CA ASN A 751 48.06 0.67 12.16
C ASN A 751 46.82 1.35 11.55
N THR A 752 46.00 0.57 10.84
CA THR A 752 44.79 1.05 10.17
C THR A 752 43.90 1.86 11.10
N LEU A 753 43.63 3.09 10.69
CA LEU A 753 42.65 3.94 11.34
C LEU A 753 41.27 3.41 10.92
N SER A 754 40.50 2.86 11.85
CA SER A 754 39.31 2.07 11.55
C SER A 754 37.99 2.80 11.81
N CYS A 755 37.98 3.77 12.73
CA CYS A 755 36.77 4.52 13.08
C CYS A 755 37.06 6.00 13.36
N LEU A 756 36.09 6.85 13.02
CA LEU A 756 36.14 8.30 13.21
C LEU A 756 34.82 8.81 13.78
N ALA A 757 34.89 9.78 14.70
CA ALA A 757 33.75 10.59 15.08
C ALA A 757 34.18 12.06 15.26
N VAL A 758 33.23 12.96 15.06
CA VAL A 758 33.42 14.39 15.34
C VAL A 758 32.70 14.71 16.66
N ALA A 759 33.37 15.44 17.53
CA ALA A 759 32.89 15.89 18.83
C ALA A 759 32.91 17.41 18.88
N PHE A 760 31.92 18.02 19.53
CA PHE A 760 31.86 19.46 19.72
C PHE A 760 31.78 19.74 21.22
N VAL A 761 32.82 20.39 21.76
CA VAL A 761 32.98 20.64 23.20
C VAL A 761 33.49 22.07 23.37
N ASP A 762 32.81 22.86 24.21
CA ASP A 762 33.18 24.24 24.51
C ASP A 762 33.47 25.12 23.28
N GLU A 763 32.61 25.06 22.25
CA GLU A 763 32.77 25.80 20.98
C GLU A 763 33.96 25.38 20.11
N ILE A 764 34.64 24.28 20.47
CA ILE A 764 35.76 23.71 19.73
C ILE A 764 35.34 22.36 19.14
N GLU A 765 35.65 22.16 17.86
CA GLU A 765 35.44 20.88 17.20
C GLU A 765 36.68 19.99 17.40
N TYR A 766 36.44 18.79 17.90
CA TYR A 766 37.43 17.74 18.06
C TYR A 766 37.12 16.56 17.15
N VAL A 767 38.14 15.80 16.78
CA VAL A 767 37.99 14.52 16.08
C VAL A 767 38.50 13.43 16.98
N LEU A 768 37.73 12.35 17.08
CA LEU A 768 38.12 11.13 17.77
C LEU A 768 38.44 10.09 16.70
N THR A 769 39.62 9.47 16.78
CA THR A 769 40.05 8.44 15.84
C THR A 769 40.49 7.19 16.58
N GLY A 770 40.04 6.02 16.12
CA GLY A 770 40.45 4.72 16.64
C GLY A 770 41.23 3.91 15.60
N ASP A 771 42.15 3.06 16.06
CA ASP A 771 42.87 2.11 15.21
C ASP A 771 42.72 0.65 15.65
N TYR A 772 43.24 -0.27 14.84
CA TYR A 772 43.30 -1.70 15.11
C TYR A 772 44.26 -2.10 16.26
N ASP A 773 45.08 -1.20 16.76
CA ASP A 773 45.96 -1.44 17.92
C ASP A 773 45.30 -1.06 19.26
N GLY A 774 44.02 -0.69 19.24
CA GLY A 774 43.28 -0.29 20.44
C GLY A 774 43.63 1.11 20.92
N VAL A 775 44.17 1.98 20.05
CA VAL A 775 44.58 3.35 20.37
C VAL A 775 43.52 4.32 19.89
N VAL A 776 43.10 5.21 20.79
CA VAL A 776 42.26 6.36 20.46
C VAL A 776 43.08 7.64 20.53
N TRP A 777 42.98 8.48 19.49
CA TRP A 777 43.50 9.84 19.51
C TRP A 777 42.36 10.85 19.49
N ILE A 778 42.52 11.90 20.30
CA ILE A 778 41.68 13.09 20.29
C ILE A 778 42.47 14.19 19.59
N TRP A 779 41.86 14.83 18.60
CA TRP A 779 42.47 15.85 17.76
C TRP A 779 41.69 17.14 17.87
N GLU A 780 42.37 18.25 18.08
CA GLU A 780 41.77 19.57 17.96
C GLU A 780 41.72 19.98 16.49
N MET A 781 40.53 20.34 16.00
CA MET A 781 40.36 20.75 14.62
C MET A 781 40.75 22.21 14.41
N GLN A 782 41.36 22.47 13.27
CA GLN A 782 41.74 23.80 12.85
C GLN A 782 41.18 24.08 11.45
N PRO A 783 40.58 25.25 11.19
CA PRO A 783 39.90 25.54 9.93
C PRO A 783 40.85 25.61 8.72
N ALA A 784 42.10 26.06 8.93
CA ALA A 784 43.08 26.31 7.87
C ALA A 784 44.38 25.50 8.00
N HIS A 785 44.46 24.61 9.00
CA HIS A 785 45.66 23.83 9.31
C HIS A 785 45.31 22.38 9.55
N ALA A 786 46.32 21.51 9.50
CA ALA A 786 46.17 20.09 9.81
C ALA A 786 45.67 19.91 11.26
N PRO A 787 44.90 18.85 11.55
CA PRO A 787 44.42 18.56 12.90
C PRO A 787 45.60 18.38 13.87
N VAL A 788 45.47 18.95 15.07
CA VAL A 788 46.53 18.91 16.08
C VAL A 788 46.23 17.79 17.09
N PRO A 789 47.14 16.83 17.30
CA PRO A 789 46.90 15.76 18.28
C PRO A 789 46.88 16.34 19.68
N HIS A 790 45.76 16.16 20.38
CA HIS A 790 45.52 16.67 21.73
C HIS A 790 45.79 15.60 22.80
N CYS A 791 45.22 14.40 22.64
CA CYS A 791 45.35 13.31 23.62
C CYS A 791 45.46 11.93 22.94
N ARG A 792 46.20 11.01 23.59
CA ARG A 792 46.30 9.59 23.22
C ARG A 792 45.82 8.72 24.38
N ILE A 793 44.85 7.85 24.11
CA ILE A 793 44.29 6.89 25.06
C ILE A 793 44.58 5.48 24.56
N GLN A 794 45.10 4.62 25.43
CA GLN A 794 45.23 3.18 25.16
C GLN A 794 44.08 2.47 25.87
N THR A 795 43.26 1.73 25.13
CA THR A 795 42.01 1.18 25.68
C THR A 795 42.24 -0.01 26.62
N LYS A 796 43.12 -0.96 26.25
CA LYS A 796 43.48 -2.16 27.02
C LYS A 796 45.00 -2.43 27.02
N GLU A 797 45.49 -3.28 27.94
CA GLU A 797 46.92 -3.62 28.08
C GLU A 797 47.50 -4.32 26.82
N ARG A 798 48.80 -4.07 26.55
CA ARG A 798 49.54 -4.66 25.43
C ARG A 798 49.58 -6.20 25.54
N GLY A 799 49.01 -6.92 24.58
CA GLY A 799 49.25 -8.37 24.44
C GLY A 799 48.20 -9.20 23.68
N SER A 800 47.02 -8.66 23.37
CA SER A 800 45.98 -9.35 22.59
C SER A 800 45.40 -8.38 21.55
N PRO A 801 45.06 -8.82 20.33
CA PRO A 801 44.52 -7.93 19.30
C PRO A 801 43.09 -7.50 19.68
N TYR A 802 42.92 -6.22 20.00
CA TYR A 802 41.62 -5.58 20.25
C TYR A 802 41.44 -4.50 19.17
N GLU A 803 40.82 -4.87 18.07
CA GLU A 803 40.59 -3.95 16.96
C GLU A 803 39.40 -3.07 17.30
N LEU A 804 39.55 -1.74 17.20
CA LEU A 804 38.43 -0.82 17.38
C LEU A 804 37.63 -0.76 16.07
N TYR A 805 36.30 -0.80 16.15
CA TYR A 805 35.43 -0.79 14.95
C TYR A 805 34.55 0.45 14.87
N CYS A 806 34.17 1.03 16.01
CA CYS A 806 33.27 2.18 16.04
C CYS A 806 33.56 3.09 17.23
N ILE A 807 33.20 4.36 17.09
CA ILE A 807 33.34 5.38 18.12
C ILE A 807 32.17 6.37 18.01
N ALA A 808 31.62 6.79 19.14
CA ALA A 808 30.53 7.76 19.20
C ALA A 808 30.73 8.72 20.38
N PHE A 809 30.41 10.00 20.17
CA PHE A 809 30.55 11.05 21.19
C PHE A 809 29.18 11.44 21.76
N ASN A 810 29.12 11.77 23.06
CA ASN A 810 27.93 12.29 23.74
C ASN A 810 28.25 13.64 24.41
N PRO A 811 27.52 14.72 24.06
CA PRO A 811 27.76 16.06 24.62
C PRO A 811 27.23 16.25 26.06
N GLY A 812 26.55 15.25 26.64
CA GLY A 812 26.14 15.28 28.04
C GLY A 812 24.85 16.04 28.35
N GLU A 813 24.05 16.42 27.34
CA GLU A 813 22.84 17.27 27.48
C GLU A 813 21.70 16.66 28.34
N TYR A 814 21.79 15.38 28.72
CA TYR A 814 20.75 14.65 29.47
C TYR A 814 21.28 13.74 30.58
N LEU A 815 22.46 14.06 31.13
CA LEU A 815 23.10 13.28 32.21
C LEU A 815 22.74 13.80 33.60
N LEU A 816 22.89 12.95 34.62
CA LEU A 816 22.73 13.34 36.03
C LEU A 816 23.79 14.34 36.49
N THR A 817 24.99 14.27 35.91
CA THR A 817 26.09 15.20 36.11
C THR A 817 26.14 16.17 34.93
N PRO A 818 25.80 17.46 35.13
CA PRO A 818 25.98 18.48 34.09
C PRO A 818 27.46 18.58 33.70
N HIS A 819 27.76 18.78 32.41
CA HIS A 819 29.14 18.88 31.87
C HIS A 819 29.96 17.60 32.10
N ALA A 820 29.38 16.45 31.75
CA ALA A 820 30.07 15.17 31.74
C ALA A 820 30.11 14.63 30.32
N GLU A 821 30.85 15.31 29.45
CA GLU A 821 31.11 14.89 28.08
C GLU A 821 31.89 13.56 28.09
N TYR A 822 31.43 12.59 27.29
CA TYR A 822 32.04 11.27 27.23
C TYR A 822 31.88 10.67 25.85
N PHE A 823 32.67 9.64 25.57
CA PHE A 823 32.58 8.91 24.31
C PHE A 823 32.61 7.40 24.55
N ALA A 824 31.99 6.68 23.63
CA ALA A 824 31.90 5.23 23.61
C ALA A 824 32.77 4.66 22.49
N VAL A 825 33.47 3.57 22.76
CA VAL A 825 34.31 2.87 21.79
C VAL A 825 33.94 1.39 21.78
N GLY A 826 33.63 0.83 20.61
CA GLY A 826 33.34 -0.59 20.42
C GLY A 826 34.51 -1.36 19.84
N ASP A 827 34.75 -2.57 20.35
CA ASP A 827 35.86 -3.43 19.92
C ASP A 827 35.41 -4.73 19.21
N SER A 828 36.40 -5.48 18.72
CA SER A 828 36.26 -6.74 18.00
C SER A 828 35.70 -7.91 18.83
N HIS A 829 35.67 -7.79 20.16
CA HIS A 829 35.25 -8.87 21.08
C HIS A 829 33.85 -8.63 21.66
N GLY A 830 33.16 -7.57 21.25
CA GLY A 830 31.84 -7.24 21.75
C GLY A 830 31.83 -6.27 22.95
N ASP A 831 32.99 -5.76 23.35
CA ASP A 831 33.06 -4.81 24.46
C ASP A 831 32.82 -3.37 23.98
N ILE A 832 32.07 -2.61 24.80
CA ILE A 832 31.90 -1.16 24.63
C ILE A 832 32.51 -0.46 25.84
N MET A 833 33.47 0.42 25.61
CA MET A 833 34.18 1.14 26.65
C MET A 833 33.75 2.61 26.66
N LEU A 834 33.29 3.10 27.82
CA LEU A 834 32.92 4.50 28.02
C LEU A 834 34.08 5.26 28.66
N TYR A 835 34.52 6.34 28.03
CA TYR A 835 35.59 7.21 28.52
C TYR A 835 35.09 8.63 28.73
N GLY A 836 35.48 9.26 29.83
CA GLY A 836 35.32 10.70 30.00
C GLY A 836 36.16 11.46 28.98
N PHE A 837 35.59 12.53 28.42
CA PHE A 837 36.30 13.39 27.48
C PHE A 837 37.37 14.21 28.21
N ASP A 838 37.00 14.85 29.32
CA ASP A 838 37.89 15.74 30.09
C ASP A 838 38.95 14.98 30.89
N ASP A 839 38.54 13.96 31.64
CA ASP A 839 39.42 13.25 32.56
C ASP A 839 40.15 12.06 31.89
N GLN A 840 39.71 11.67 30.69
CA GLN A 840 40.30 10.62 29.85
C GLN A 840 40.33 9.25 30.55
N ARG A 841 39.46 9.07 31.56
CA ARG A 841 39.39 7.83 32.33
C ARG A 841 38.32 6.92 31.80
N LEU A 842 38.61 5.62 31.84
CA LEU A 842 37.60 4.59 31.61
C LEU A 842 36.58 4.64 32.75
N TYR A 843 35.32 4.86 32.41
CA TYR A 843 34.20 4.84 33.35
C TYR A 843 33.70 3.42 33.55
N VAL A 844 33.36 2.72 32.46
CA VAL A 844 32.83 1.36 32.51
C VAL A 844 33.09 0.63 31.19
N THR A 845 33.13 -0.70 31.25
CA THR A 845 33.15 -1.60 30.09
C THR A 845 31.86 -2.42 30.09
N LEU A 846 31.17 -2.42 28.95
CA LEU A 846 29.91 -3.10 28.71
C LEU A 846 30.16 -4.32 27.81
N SER A 847 30.01 -5.54 28.34
CA SER A 847 30.52 -6.78 27.71
C SER A 847 29.43 -7.80 27.36
N ASN A 848 28.26 -7.34 26.93
CA ASN A 848 27.12 -8.24 26.70
C ASN A 848 26.91 -8.65 25.23
N HIS A 849 27.60 -8.04 24.27
CA HIS A 849 27.64 -8.54 22.89
C HIS A 849 28.57 -9.77 22.80
N HIS A 850 28.26 -10.67 21.87
CA HIS A 850 29.02 -11.92 21.71
C HIS A 850 30.01 -11.88 20.53
N GLU A 851 29.92 -10.85 19.70
CA GLU A 851 30.76 -10.62 18.52
C GLU A 851 31.06 -9.12 18.40
N ALA A 852 31.92 -8.74 17.45
CA ALA A 852 32.38 -7.35 17.25
C ALA A 852 31.24 -6.32 17.23
N VAL A 853 31.45 -5.18 17.90
CA VAL A 853 30.52 -4.05 17.88
C VAL A 853 30.87 -3.15 16.71
N THR A 854 29.99 -3.09 15.70
CA THR A 854 30.29 -2.47 14.41
C THR A 854 29.87 -1.00 14.35
N CYS A 855 28.90 -0.58 15.16
CA CYS A 855 28.31 0.75 15.09
C CYS A 855 27.66 1.17 16.42
N LEU A 856 27.70 2.47 16.70
CA LEU A 856 27.18 3.08 17.93
C LEU A 856 26.41 4.37 17.60
N ALA A 857 25.29 4.60 18.28
CA ALA A 857 24.54 5.85 18.20
C ALA A 857 23.96 6.26 19.55
N PHE A 858 24.03 7.56 19.87
CA PHE A 858 23.43 8.13 21.07
C PHE A 858 22.10 8.82 20.76
N ASP A 859 21.13 8.67 21.66
CA ASP A 859 19.96 9.56 21.78
C ASP A 859 19.82 9.99 23.24
N GLY A 860 20.29 11.19 23.56
CA GLY A 860 20.36 11.69 24.92
C GLY A 860 21.14 10.76 25.86
N SER A 861 20.44 10.13 26.80
CA SER A 861 21.01 9.19 27.78
C SER A 861 20.97 7.73 27.35
N PHE A 862 20.44 7.42 26.17
CA PHE A 862 20.44 6.07 25.61
C PHE A 862 21.59 5.88 24.63
N LEU A 863 22.25 4.73 24.73
CA LEU A 863 23.23 4.26 23.75
C LEU A 863 22.67 3.04 23.03
N PHE A 864 22.76 3.04 21.70
CA PHE A 864 22.42 1.92 20.84
C PHE A 864 23.69 1.34 20.24
N SER A 865 23.86 0.03 20.34
CA SER A 865 25.02 -0.68 19.77
C SER A 865 24.59 -1.80 18.85
N GLY A 866 25.04 -1.76 17.59
CA GLY A 866 24.85 -2.83 16.63
C GLY A 866 26.09 -3.72 16.56
N SER A 867 25.89 -5.03 16.42
CA SER A 867 26.97 -6.02 16.42
C SER A 867 26.83 -7.04 15.28
N GLU A 868 27.93 -7.73 14.99
CA GLU A 868 27.94 -8.89 14.11
C GLU A 868 27.13 -10.07 14.65
N ASP A 869 26.77 -10.06 15.94
CA ASP A 869 25.83 -11.01 16.55
C ASP A 869 24.38 -10.86 16.06
N CYS A 870 24.13 -9.96 15.10
CA CYS A 870 22.86 -9.64 14.46
C CYS A 870 21.86 -8.89 15.34
N THR A 871 22.26 -8.49 16.56
CA THR A 871 21.40 -7.78 17.51
C THR A 871 21.76 -6.30 17.62
N ILE A 872 20.79 -5.52 18.11
CA ILE A 872 21.04 -4.15 18.58
C ILE A 872 20.74 -4.10 20.07
N LYS A 873 21.72 -3.72 20.90
CA LYS A 873 21.52 -3.54 22.34
C LYS A 873 21.22 -2.08 22.68
N ILE A 874 20.42 -1.91 23.73
CA ILE A 874 20.03 -0.62 24.29
C ILE A 874 20.59 -0.51 25.69
N TRP A 875 21.40 0.52 25.91
CA TRP A 875 22.05 0.79 27.18
C TRP A 875 21.50 2.07 27.79
N ASN A 876 21.30 2.05 29.10
CA ASN A 876 21.03 3.26 29.86
C ASN A 876 22.36 3.86 30.33
N CYS A 877 22.64 5.09 29.89
CA CYS A 877 23.84 5.84 30.22
C CYS A 877 23.52 7.16 30.93
N VAL A 878 22.38 7.25 31.63
CA VAL A 878 22.01 8.42 32.46
C VAL A 878 23.11 8.76 33.48
N ASP A 879 23.73 7.74 34.04
CA ASP A 879 25.02 7.82 34.75
C ASP A 879 26.04 6.97 33.98
N PRO A 880 27.01 7.58 33.28
CA PRO A 880 27.95 6.84 32.45
C PRO A 880 28.94 6.00 33.29
N HIS A 881 29.11 6.26 34.58
CA HIS A 881 29.91 5.42 35.47
C HIS A 881 29.21 4.12 35.87
N HIS A 882 27.88 4.08 35.77
CA HIS A 882 27.06 2.94 36.15
C HIS A 882 26.09 2.55 35.02
N ALA A 883 26.55 2.63 33.78
CA ALA A 883 25.75 2.25 32.63
C ALA A 883 25.42 0.75 32.64
N TYR A 884 24.22 0.39 32.20
CA TYR A 884 23.74 -0.99 32.19
C TYR A 884 22.85 -1.29 30.98
N GLU A 885 22.79 -2.57 30.58
CA GLU A 885 21.89 -3.03 29.51
C GLU A 885 20.44 -2.94 29.97
N MET A 886 19.60 -2.23 29.22
CA MET A 886 18.16 -2.28 29.41
C MET A 886 17.53 -3.47 28.69
N GLY A 887 18.00 -3.76 27.48
CA GLY A 887 17.48 -4.81 26.61
C GLY A 887 18.15 -4.85 25.24
N TYR A 888 17.58 -5.66 24.35
CA TYR A 888 18.05 -5.80 22.97
C TYR A 888 16.88 -5.92 21.99
N ILE A 889 17.17 -5.63 20.72
CA ILE A 889 16.30 -5.75 19.56
C ILE A 889 16.87 -6.86 18.68
N ASP A 890 16.07 -7.87 18.37
CA ASP A 890 16.39 -8.89 17.37
C ASP A 890 16.18 -8.30 15.97
N ALA A 891 17.12 -7.46 15.58
CA ALA A 891 16.91 -6.47 14.53
C ALA A 891 17.11 -7.06 13.13
N HIS A 892 18.07 -7.96 12.93
CA HIS A 892 18.46 -8.44 11.60
C HIS A 892 18.81 -9.94 11.58
N THR A 893 18.76 -10.56 10.40
CA THR A 893 19.16 -11.97 10.21
C THR A 893 20.61 -12.13 9.77
N ALA A 894 21.36 -11.03 9.73
CA ALA A 894 22.76 -10.95 9.34
C ALA A 894 23.42 -9.80 10.12
N PRO A 895 24.77 -9.70 10.13
CA PRO A 895 25.50 -8.67 10.87
C PRO A 895 24.94 -7.27 10.65
N VAL A 896 24.61 -6.59 11.75
CA VAL A 896 24.28 -5.16 11.74
C VAL A 896 25.55 -4.42 11.36
N ARG A 897 25.45 -3.43 10.47
CA ARG A 897 26.62 -2.69 9.98
C ARG A 897 26.62 -1.24 10.42
N ASP A 898 25.44 -0.64 10.47
CA ASP A 898 25.32 0.75 10.89
C ASP A 898 24.00 1.01 11.61
N VAL A 899 24.02 1.98 12.53
CA VAL A 899 22.85 2.47 13.27
C VAL A 899 22.91 3.99 13.38
N LEU A 900 21.76 4.65 13.25
CA LEU A 900 21.66 6.11 13.44
C LEU A 900 20.33 6.51 14.08
N ILE A 901 20.28 7.72 14.62
CA ILE A 901 19.07 8.34 15.15
C ILE A 901 18.61 9.43 14.18
N ILE A 902 17.31 9.46 13.87
CA ILE A 902 16.69 10.54 13.08
C ILE A 902 16.43 11.74 14.03
N PRO A 903 17.10 12.90 13.85
CA PRO A 903 17.10 13.97 14.85
C PRO A 903 15.72 14.59 15.16
N VAL A 904 14.81 14.61 14.19
CA VAL A 904 13.49 15.24 14.34
C VAL A 904 12.48 14.33 15.03
N THR A 905 12.65 13.02 14.92
CA THR A 905 11.64 12.02 15.31
C THR A 905 12.09 11.15 16.47
N GLY A 906 13.40 11.05 16.71
CA GLY A 906 13.96 10.14 17.72
C GLY A 906 13.73 8.68 17.36
N TYR A 907 13.69 8.34 16.07
CA TYR A 907 13.59 6.95 15.62
C TYR A 907 15.00 6.41 15.35
N LEU A 908 15.21 5.15 15.73
CA LEU A 908 16.44 4.41 15.47
C LEU A 908 16.35 3.77 14.09
N VAL A 909 17.38 3.93 13.27
CA VAL A 909 17.50 3.27 11.97
C VAL A 909 18.67 2.30 12.02
N SER A 910 18.50 1.13 11.43
CA SER A 910 19.55 0.12 11.32
C SER A 910 19.65 -0.44 9.91
N CYS A 911 20.87 -0.77 9.47
CA CYS A 911 21.12 -1.53 8.24
C CYS A 911 22.00 -2.75 8.51
N ALA A 912 21.85 -3.76 7.68
CA ALA A 912 22.62 -4.99 7.79
C ALA A 912 22.90 -5.64 6.44
N TYR A 913 23.75 -6.67 6.47
CA TYR A 913 24.02 -7.54 5.31
C TYR A 913 22.85 -8.42 4.88
N ASP A 914 21.71 -8.39 5.58
CA ASP A 914 20.46 -9.05 5.15
C ASP A 914 19.72 -8.26 4.07
N GLY A 915 20.25 -7.10 3.67
CA GLY A 915 19.69 -6.24 2.64
C GLY A 915 18.49 -5.43 3.10
N LYS A 916 18.33 -5.26 4.41
CA LYS A 916 17.21 -4.53 5.00
C LYS A 916 17.70 -3.28 5.71
N VAL A 917 16.94 -2.19 5.51
CA VAL A 917 17.00 -1.02 6.37
C VAL A 917 15.73 -1.02 7.22
N ARG A 918 15.87 -0.94 8.53
CA ARG A 918 14.74 -0.96 9.46
C ARG A 918 14.70 0.32 10.26
N VAL A 919 13.50 0.85 10.43
CA VAL A 919 13.23 2.03 11.24
C VAL A 919 12.43 1.59 12.45
N TRP A 920 12.96 1.88 13.64
CA TRP A 920 12.47 1.44 14.93
C TRP A 920 12.02 2.63 15.76
N ASN A 921 10.85 2.49 16.36
CA ASN A 921 10.36 3.37 17.40
C ASN A 921 10.59 2.71 18.76
N TYR A 922 11.65 3.13 19.47
CA TYR A 922 11.97 2.68 20.84
C TYR A 922 11.25 3.48 21.93
N GLN A 923 10.48 4.51 21.56
CA GLN A 923 9.66 5.27 22.50
C GLN A 923 8.35 4.55 22.85
N VAL A 924 8.00 3.50 22.09
CA VAL A 924 6.82 2.65 22.31
C VAL A 924 7.29 1.21 22.50
N CYS A 925 7.09 0.66 23.70
CA CYS A 925 7.34 -0.76 23.94
C CYS A 925 6.33 -1.61 23.16
N GLY A 926 6.80 -2.62 22.42
CA GLY A 926 5.95 -3.52 21.66
C GLY A 926 5.04 -4.35 22.57
N ALA A 927 3.88 -4.78 22.05
CA ALA A 927 2.83 -5.48 22.79
C ALA A 927 3.21 -6.88 23.35
N GLY A 928 4.49 -7.25 23.31
CA GLY A 928 5.05 -8.52 23.78
C GLY A 928 6.28 -8.40 24.68
N GLY A 929 6.64 -7.20 25.14
CA GLY A 929 7.89 -6.97 25.90
C GLY A 929 9.11 -6.68 25.03
N GLU A 930 8.88 -6.32 23.76
CA GLU A 930 9.93 -5.84 22.84
C GLU A 930 10.30 -4.39 23.19
N TYR A 931 11.61 -4.10 23.22
CA TYR A 931 12.16 -2.80 23.61
C TYR A 931 12.02 -1.71 22.53
N ALA A 932 11.66 -2.09 21.31
CA ALA A 932 11.32 -1.17 20.23
C ALA A 932 10.31 -1.80 19.28
N SER A 933 9.48 -0.97 18.64
CA SER A 933 8.53 -1.39 17.61
C SER A 933 9.06 -1.06 16.21
N LEU A 934 8.93 -2.00 15.27
CA LEU A 934 9.30 -1.76 13.88
C LEU A 934 8.28 -0.80 13.24
N ALA A 935 8.71 0.41 12.90
CA ALA A 935 7.89 1.43 12.26
C ALA A 935 7.85 1.25 10.73
N HIS A 936 9.01 0.95 10.11
CA HIS A 936 9.11 0.77 8.66
C HIS A 936 10.26 -0.17 8.30
N GLU A 937 10.15 -0.89 7.17
CA GLU A 937 11.21 -1.77 6.66
C GLU A 937 11.38 -1.60 5.14
N PHE A 938 12.59 -1.22 4.74
CA PHE A 938 13.01 -1.17 3.35
C PHE A 938 13.79 -2.44 2.97
N ARG A 939 13.59 -2.97 1.76
CA ARG A 939 14.22 -4.21 1.29
C ARG A 939 14.93 -4.04 -0.05
N LYS A 940 16.18 -4.52 -0.10
CA LYS A 940 17.00 -4.65 -1.31
C LYS A 940 17.80 -5.96 -1.25
N PRO A 941 18.04 -6.69 -2.35
CA PRO A 941 18.83 -7.92 -2.33
C PRO A 941 20.35 -7.71 -2.15
N GLU A 942 20.83 -6.47 -2.05
CA GLU A 942 22.26 -6.13 -1.88
C GLU A 942 22.65 -6.02 -0.40
N ARG A 943 23.92 -6.27 -0.09
CA ARG A 943 24.43 -6.19 1.28
C ARG A 943 24.70 -4.73 1.65
N LEU A 944 23.99 -4.21 2.66
CA LEU A 944 24.14 -2.81 3.11
C LEU A 944 25.30 -2.68 4.11
N HIS A 945 26.08 -1.61 4.00
CA HIS A 945 27.31 -1.42 4.77
C HIS A 945 27.31 -0.18 5.66
N CYS A 946 26.75 0.94 5.20
CA CYS A 946 26.77 2.21 5.95
C CYS A 946 25.49 3.01 5.72
N LEU A 947 25.15 3.90 6.64
CA LEU A 947 23.93 4.70 6.68
C LEU A 947 24.22 6.18 6.93
N ALA A 948 23.42 7.06 6.33
CA ALA A 948 23.31 8.46 6.70
C ALA A 948 21.88 8.95 6.54
N PHE A 949 21.43 9.83 7.44
CA PHE A 949 20.14 10.51 7.28
C PHE A 949 20.36 11.84 6.56
N TRP A 950 19.55 12.10 5.54
CA TRP A 950 19.55 13.31 4.74
C TRP A 950 18.33 14.18 5.07
N PRO A 951 18.49 15.25 5.88
CA PRO A 951 17.36 16.00 6.41
C PRO A 951 16.56 16.78 5.36
N GLN A 952 17.22 17.38 4.36
CA GLN A 952 16.56 18.26 3.38
C GLN A 952 15.58 17.48 2.50
N ARG A 953 15.96 16.26 2.11
CA ARG A 953 15.13 15.36 1.32
C ARG A 953 14.20 14.50 2.19
N ASN A 954 14.46 14.43 3.50
CA ASN A 954 13.86 13.45 4.41
C ASN A 954 14.08 12.03 3.86
N ALA A 955 15.35 11.66 3.66
CA ALA A 955 15.73 10.39 3.04
C ALA A 955 16.87 9.71 3.82
N LEU A 956 16.98 8.40 3.69
CA LEU A 956 18.11 7.60 4.18
C LEU A 956 19.03 7.25 3.01
N VAL A 957 20.31 7.57 3.14
CA VAL A 957 21.34 7.20 2.17
C VAL A 957 22.08 5.99 2.71
N CYS A 958 22.20 4.93 1.90
CA CYS A 958 22.90 3.70 2.27
C CYS A 958 24.00 3.39 1.26
N GLY A 959 25.19 3.04 1.73
CA GLY A 959 26.22 2.43 0.89
C GLY A 959 26.09 0.92 0.89
N THR A 960 26.29 0.28 -0.26
CA THR A 960 26.28 -1.18 -0.39
C THR A 960 27.69 -1.73 -0.57
N ARG A 961 27.88 -2.99 -0.15
CA ARG A 961 29.07 -3.77 -0.46
C ARG A 961 29.17 -4.08 -1.96
N ASP A 962 28.05 -4.01 -2.67
CA ASP A 962 27.89 -4.31 -4.09
C ASP A 962 28.02 -3.04 -4.97
N THR A 963 28.79 -2.05 -4.51
CA THR A 963 29.24 -0.84 -5.20
C THR A 963 28.23 0.31 -5.38
N ASN A 964 27.01 0.18 -4.84
CA ASN A 964 25.95 1.16 -5.07
C ASN A 964 25.77 2.08 -3.87
N VAL A 965 25.26 3.28 -4.16
CA VAL A 965 24.63 4.14 -3.15
C VAL A 965 23.13 4.09 -3.37
N LEU A 966 22.37 3.80 -2.32
CA LEU A 966 20.91 3.71 -2.35
C LEU A 966 20.33 4.88 -1.56
N VAL A 967 19.26 5.51 -2.05
CA VAL A 967 18.58 6.62 -1.38
C VAL A 967 17.12 6.25 -1.16
N PHE A 968 16.73 6.01 0.09
CA PHE A 968 15.37 5.66 0.50
C PHE A 968 14.62 6.90 0.97
N ASP A 969 13.53 7.27 0.32
CA ASP A 969 12.71 8.39 0.79
C ASP A 969 11.90 7.96 2.02
N VAL A 970 12.00 8.71 3.10
CA VAL A 970 11.32 8.43 4.36
C VAL A 970 9.90 8.99 4.29
N PRO A 971 8.84 8.17 4.38
CA PRO A 971 7.47 8.65 4.25
C PRO A 971 7.10 9.68 5.33
N LYS A 972 6.75 10.91 4.89
CA LYS A 972 6.39 12.02 5.80
C LYS A 972 5.16 11.73 6.68
N HIS A 973 4.29 10.80 6.26
CA HIS A 973 3.03 10.49 6.94
C HIS A 973 3.11 9.29 7.90
N GLU A 974 4.17 8.47 7.84
CA GLU A 974 4.36 7.32 8.74
C GLU A 974 5.29 7.62 9.91
N ILE A 975 6.20 8.60 9.75
CA ILE A 975 7.13 9.05 10.79
C ILE A 975 6.67 10.41 11.33
N THR A 976 5.43 10.48 11.78
CA THR A 976 4.94 11.61 12.56
C THR A 976 5.53 11.51 13.95
N ARG A 977 6.12 12.61 14.43
CA ARG A 977 6.42 12.79 15.85
C ARG A 977 5.13 12.46 16.61
N CYS A 978 5.11 11.37 17.38
CA CYS A 978 4.23 11.35 18.54
C CYS A 978 4.68 12.59 19.31
N LEU A 979 3.80 13.58 19.45
CA LEU A 979 3.99 14.61 20.45
C LEU A 979 4.04 13.88 21.79
N SER A 980 5.23 13.39 22.15
CA SER A 980 5.61 13.23 23.52
C SER A 980 5.36 14.60 24.11
N ILE A 981 4.43 14.63 25.06
CA ILE A 981 4.34 15.67 26.09
C ILE A 981 5.79 16.12 26.34
N PRO A 982 6.12 17.42 26.24
CA PRO A 982 7.48 17.86 26.50
C PRO A 982 7.90 17.21 27.80
N ALA A 983 9.07 16.55 27.76
CA ALA A 983 9.71 15.98 28.94
C ALA A 983 9.40 16.90 30.10
N PHE A 984 8.78 16.36 31.16
CA PHE A 984 8.47 17.11 32.37
C PHE A 984 9.74 17.88 32.75
N ALA A 985 9.80 19.15 32.38
CA ALA A 985 10.60 20.11 33.10
C ALA A 985 10.06 19.96 34.52
N MET A 986 10.93 19.52 35.45
CA MET A 986 10.61 19.53 36.86
C MET A 986 10.23 20.96 37.21
N LEU A 987 8.93 21.25 37.17
CA LEU A 987 8.33 22.35 37.91
C LEU A 987 8.70 22.09 39.36
N SER A 988 9.19 23.13 40.03
CA SER A 988 9.39 23.08 41.48
C SER A 988 8.07 22.67 42.15
N LEU A 989 8.15 21.96 43.30
CA LEU A 989 6.95 21.52 44.04
C LEU A 989 5.93 22.65 44.26
N ASP A 990 6.40 23.90 44.38
CA ASP A 990 5.56 25.09 44.56
C ASP A 990 4.76 25.50 43.32
N GLU A 991 5.29 25.30 42.12
CA GLU A 991 4.59 25.58 40.85
C GLU A 991 3.50 24.53 40.57
N LEU A 992 3.73 23.28 41.00
CA LEU A 992 2.75 22.20 40.89
C LEU A 992 1.52 22.45 41.78
N PHE A 993 1.72 22.98 43.00
CA PHE A 993 0.63 23.37 43.89
C PHE A 993 -0.17 24.57 43.38
N SER A 994 0.48 25.51 42.68
CA SER A 994 -0.20 26.65 42.06
C SER A 994 -1.06 26.23 40.87
N ALA A 995 -0.55 25.34 40.01
CA ALA A 995 -1.30 24.79 38.88
C ALA A 995 -2.51 23.94 39.32
N LEU A 996 -2.34 23.12 40.38
CA LEU A 996 -3.43 22.35 40.98
C LEU A 996 -4.52 23.23 41.61
N ARG A 997 -4.16 24.38 42.21
CA ARG A 997 -5.14 25.35 42.71
C ARG A 997 -5.95 26.01 41.58
N CYS A 998 -5.32 26.31 40.44
CA CYS A 998 -6.02 26.84 39.27
C CYS A 998 -6.96 25.80 38.63
N LEU A 999 -6.52 24.53 38.51
CA LEU A 999 -7.35 23.46 37.95
C LEU A 999 -8.55 23.08 38.83
N LEU A 1000 -8.39 23.11 40.17
CA LEU A 1000 -9.49 22.87 41.10
C LEU A 1000 -10.52 24.01 41.13
N LEU A 1001 -10.13 25.25 40.77
CA LEU A 1001 -11.06 26.38 40.64
C LEU A 1001 -11.90 26.30 39.36
N PHE A 1002 -11.39 25.67 38.29
CA PHE A 1002 -12.15 25.44 37.06
C PHE A 1002 -13.03 24.18 37.11
N ALA A 1003 -12.65 23.17 37.90
CA ALA A 1003 -13.41 21.92 38.05
C ALA A 1003 -14.70 22.05 38.90
N ALA A 1004 -14.93 23.18 39.57
CA ALA A 1004 -16.11 23.39 40.42
C ALA A 1004 -17.38 23.86 39.67
N ILE A 1005 -17.31 24.10 38.36
CA ILE A 1005 -18.48 24.50 37.54
C ILE A 1005 -18.70 23.45 36.44
N GLY A 1006 -19.21 22.28 36.81
CA GLY A 1006 -19.63 21.26 35.84
C GLY A 1006 -19.65 19.83 36.37
N ALA A 1007 -20.54 19.53 37.31
CA ALA A 1007 -20.91 18.15 37.65
C ALA A 1007 -21.55 17.43 36.43
N GLY A 1008 -21.48 16.11 36.23
CA GLY A 1008 -20.92 15.03 37.03
C GLY A 1008 -21.11 13.64 36.39
N ILE A 1009 -20.52 12.64 37.04
CA ILE A 1009 -20.68 11.17 36.90
C ILE A 1009 -19.93 10.51 35.72
N ALA A 1010 -18.68 10.08 35.98
CA ALA A 1010 -18.17 8.70 35.76
C ALA A 1010 -16.61 8.60 35.76
N ILE A 1011 -15.93 8.86 36.90
CA ILE A 1011 -14.51 8.47 37.06
C ILE A 1011 -14.26 8.02 38.51
N VAL A 1012 -14.52 6.75 38.84
CA VAL A 1012 -13.98 6.08 40.04
C VAL A 1012 -13.69 4.59 39.75
N ARG A 1013 -13.04 4.26 38.63
CA ARG A 1013 -12.57 2.87 38.42
C ARG A 1013 -11.25 2.69 37.67
N LEU A 1014 -10.44 3.75 37.55
CA LEU A 1014 -9.20 3.72 36.78
C LEU A 1014 -7.95 4.22 37.52
N THR A 1015 -7.96 4.22 38.86
CA THR A 1015 -6.80 4.69 39.64
C THR A 1015 -6.26 3.69 40.67
N ILE A 1016 -6.74 2.44 40.69
CA ILE A 1016 -6.23 1.39 41.59
C ILE A 1016 -5.50 0.24 40.85
N ASP A 1017 -5.69 0.08 39.54
CA ASP A 1017 -5.00 -0.99 38.78
C ASP A 1017 -3.62 -0.59 38.22
N ALA A 1018 -3.28 0.70 38.18
CA ALA A 1018 -1.98 1.17 37.68
C ALA A 1018 -0.81 0.99 38.67
N VAL A 1019 -1.06 0.58 39.92
CA VAL A 1019 -0.01 0.43 40.96
C VAL A 1019 0.28 -1.05 41.31
N ARG A 1020 -0.37 -2.02 40.67
CA ARG A 1020 -0.12 -3.46 40.91
C ARG A 1020 0.52 -4.24 39.76
N GLY A 1021 0.88 -3.58 38.65
CA GLY A 1021 1.53 -4.22 37.50
C GLY A 1021 3.06 -4.41 37.58
N TYR A 1022 3.74 -3.75 38.51
CA TYR A 1022 5.20 -3.89 38.69
C TYR A 1022 5.54 -5.03 39.64
N CYS A 1023 5.40 -6.27 39.17
CA CYS A 1023 6.10 -7.47 39.67
C CYS A 1023 5.77 -8.65 38.73
N CYS A 1024 6.58 -8.87 37.69
CA CYS A 1024 6.54 -10.14 36.96
C CYS A 1024 7.56 -11.11 37.60
N PRO A 1025 7.15 -12.34 37.96
CA PRO A 1025 8.08 -13.36 38.42
C PRO A 1025 8.72 -14.07 37.24
N VAL A 1026 10.05 -14.22 37.31
CA VAL A 1026 10.86 -15.09 36.46
C VAL A 1026 10.29 -16.51 36.48
N LYS A 1027 9.94 -17.05 35.30
CA LYS A 1027 9.83 -18.50 35.08
C LYS A 1027 10.57 -18.90 33.81
N THR A 1028 11.71 -19.52 34.07
CA THR A 1028 12.53 -20.33 33.17
C THR A 1028 11.74 -21.47 32.53
N ALA A 1029 11.94 -21.69 31.24
CA ALA A 1029 11.57 -22.92 30.55
C ALA A 1029 12.86 -23.58 30.02
N MET A 1030 13.26 -24.69 30.64
CA MET A 1030 14.20 -25.66 30.06
C MET A 1030 13.42 -26.93 29.71
N GLY A 1031 13.60 -27.39 28.47
CA GLY A 1031 12.93 -28.58 27.93
C GLY A 1031 13.53 -29.90 28.40
N LEU A 1032 12.62 -30.88 28.55
CA LEU A 1032 12.72 -32.32 28.26
C LEU A 1032 14.06 -33.05 28.45
N LEU A 1033 14.06 -34.04 29.37
CA LEU A 1033 14.49 -35.44 29.13
C LEU A 1033 13.88 -36.35 30.25
N PRO A 1034 13.58 -37.64 29.99
CA PRO A 1034 12.81 -38.50 30.90
C PRO A 1034 13.67 -39.47 31.71
N GLY A 1035 13.23 -39.80 32.93
CA GLY A 1035 13.50 -41.10 33.54
C GLY A 1035 14.03 -41.10 34.99
N ILE A 1036 13.30 -41.84 35.83
CA ILE A 1036 13.77 -42.66 36.96
C ILE A 1036 13.87 -42.00 38.36
N ARG A 1037 12.87 -42.40 39.17
CA ARG A 1037 12.81 -42.78 40.59
C ARG A 1037 13.30 -41.86 41.72
N ALA A 1038 12.43 -41.79 42.73
CA ALA A 1038 12.63 -41.31 44.08
C ALA A 1038 13.65 -42.15 44.86
N ASP A 1039 14.41 -41.51 45.75
CA ASP A 1039 14.50 -41.80 47.20
C ASP A 1039 15.50 -40.85 47.90
N ASP A 1040 15.20 -40.56 49.18
CA ASP A 1040 16.04 -40.12 50.31
C ASP A 1040 16.65 -38.69 50.40
N ASP A 1041 15.98 -37.85 51.22
CA ASP A 1041 16.40 -37.06 52.40
C ASP A 1041 17.87 -36.56 52.63
N PRO A 1042 18.07 -35.51 53.48
CA PRO A 1042 18.91 -34.35 53.14
C PRO A 1042 20.12 -34.15 54.06
N VAL A 1043 21.21 -33.55 53.54
CA VAL A 1043 22.31 -33.00 54.38
C VAL A 1043 22.84 -31.67 53.84
N HIS A 1044 22.45 -30.61 54.57
CA HIS A 1044 23.20 -29.39 54.95
C HIS A 1044 23.85 -28.50 53.86
N CYS A 1045 23.38 -27.26 53.79
CA CYS A 1045 24.22 -26.13 54.24
C CYS A 1045 23.35 -24.98 54.79
N ARG A 1046 23.61 -24.60 56.04
CA ARG A 1046 23.08 -23.42 56.74
C ARG A 1046 23.93 -22.21 56.39
N TRP A 1047 23.33 -21.05 56.13
CA TRP A 1047 23.60 -19.83 56.92
C TRP A 1047 22.80 -18.63 56.41
N CYS A 1048 21.85 -18.15 57.21
CA CYS A 1048 21.52 -16.73 57.27
C CYS A 1048 20.79 -16.41 58.59
N ARG A 1049 21.54 -15.96 59.60
CA ARG A 1049 21.04 -15.17 60.72
C ARG A 1049 22.20 -14.47 61.45
N ARG A 1050 21.98 -13.17 61.73
CA ARG A 1050 22.68 -12.26 62.68
C ARG A 1050 23.99 -11.65 62.14
N HIS A 1051 24.29 -10.36 62.27
CA HIS A 1051 23.84 -9.30 63.19
C HIS A 1051 24.10 -7.90 62.59
N LEU A 1052 23.21 -6.95 62.94
CA LEU A 1052 23.49 -5.52 63.04
C LEU A 1052 24.50 -5.23 64.17
N SER A 1053 25.48 -4.33 63.96
CA SER A 1053 25.86 -3.29 64.96
C SER A 1053 26.88 -2.26 64.42
N ARG A 1054 26.69 -1.00 64.87
CA ARG A 1054 27.57 0.20 64.83
C ARG A 1054 27.50 1.01 63.53
N CYS A 1055 27.04 2.27 63.52
CA CYS A 1055 27.44 3.38 64.39
C CYS A 1055 26.30 4.30 64.89
N CYS A 1056 26.44 4.75 66.15
CA CYS A 1056 25.91 6.00 66.73
C CYS A 1056 26.51 7.20 65.96
N CYS A 1057 26.07 8.47 65.96
CA CYS A 1057 25.30 9.39 66.81
C CYS A 1057 25.08 10.66 65.90
N GLY A 1058 24.09 11.54 66.00
CA GLY A 1058 22.93 11.70 66.86
C GLY A 1058 22.19 13.01 66.52
N HIS A 1059 21.06 13.21 67.23
CA HIS A 1059 20.30 14.45 67.48
C HIS A 1059 19.70 15.18 66.26
N GLY A 1060 18.39 15.46 66.19
CA GLY A 1060 17.32 15.23 67.16
C GLY A 1060 16.00 15.82 66.66
N ALA A 1061 14.91 15.41 67.35
CA ALA A 1061 13.64 16.11 67.58
C ALA A 1061 12.84 16.60 66.35
N ALA A 1062 11.52 16.48 66.25
CA ALA A 1062 10.46 15.98 67.11
C ALA A 1062 9.18 15.98 66.26
N GLU A 1063 8.24 15.08 66.60
CA GLU A 1063 6.78 15.31 66.65
C GLU A 1063 6.05 15.84 65.38
N GLU A 1064 4.86 15.39 64.99
CA GLU A 1064 3.86 14.54 65.62
C GLU A 1064 2.87 14.07 64.54
N LYS A 1065 2.40 12.83 64.72
CA LYS A 1065 1.08 12.26 64.41
C LYS A 1065 0.11 13.10 63.55
N LEU A 1066 -0.51 12.44 62.56
CA LEU A 1066 -1.90 11.96 62.74
C LEU A 1066 -2.36 11.05 61.59
N SER A 1067 -3.07 10.04 62.03
CA SER A 1067 -3.73 8.94 61.32
C SER A 1067 -4.96 9.33 60.52
N LEU A 1068 -5.14 8.73 59.34
CA LEU A 1068 -6.43 8.35 58.73
C LEU A 1068 -6.18 7.03 57.99
N VAL A 1069 -6.70 5.85 58.37
CA VAL A 1069 -8.10 5.40 58.55
C VAL A 1069 -8.95 5.54 57.29
N ALA A 1070 -9.01 4.41 56.57
CA ALA A 1070 -10.15 3.77 55.91
C ALA A 1070 -10.85 4.44 54.71
N PHE A 1071 -10.79 3.69 53.59
CA PHE A 1071 -11.87 3.36 52.66
C PHE A 1071 -12.68 4.49 52.01
N ALA A 1072 -12.38 4.77 50.73
CA ALA A 1072 -13.26 4.52 49.58
C ALA A 1072 -12.44 4.62 48.29
#